data_AF-A0AAD8K4P3-F1
#
_entry.id   AF-A0AAD8K4P3-F1
#
_cell.length_a   1.000
_cell.length_b   1.000
_cell.length_c   1.000
_cell.angle_alpha   90.00
_cell.angle_beta   90.00
_cell.angle_gamma   90.00
#
_symmetry.space_group_name_H-M   'P 1'
#
loop_
_entity.id
_entity.type
_entity.pdbx_description
1 polymer ?
#
loop_
_entity_poly.entity_id
_entity_poly.type
_entity_poly.pdbx_seq_one_letter_code
_entity_poly.pdbx_strand_id
1 'polypeptide(L)'
;MADGDDSDAVLSDLEEEEENDPPVPIVIGTRLLTEDVSIERFRELVTELDREREAREEVEKSKAELQVSFNRLKVLAHEAIKKRDESSRQRDELLRTNEKLSSELVEIVKERDELLKQKDDFVKELEESVRAKDSCRSEIGTAAQMLVTGIDKISGKVNHFKNFMAGGLPRSQKYTGLPAVAYGVIKRTNEIVEELVKQIELATKSRNEAREQMEQRNYEIAIEVSELEATISGLKEEVSKRASVIEGLQKSNDEKDEMIAELETELSKKREIVSDYGDKLRILESQMDSQRPLLVDHLRHVSKIHDQISDVIEVIDGNKISNASDSLFIPPERDLEEYVRASLAALENMHELSSMVLEKTKDFVAERSREVKSLNETVTQLIREKEHIGSLLRSVLSRRMSADSSSKTNELFKLAEKGLKESGIDYRFSNHTGNEKVFSSNKDGNFELDDDEISTLAGALENIIKQSQIEIIELQHTVDELRAESSLLKERVEAQAKELLQSKQKLEELEEKERVANENVEGLMLDIAAAEEEITRWKVAAQQEAAAGKAVEQDYVAQLHTIRQELEEAKQSVLEAEKKLKFKEETAAAAMSARDAAESSLKLADTRATRLRERIEELTSQLEELDARKSSINGKRPRYICWPWQWLGLDPIGPRQLDSHQNTSNEMELSEPLL
;
A
#
# COMPACT_ATOMS: atom_id res chain seq x y z
N MET A 1 118.72 -3.34 -41.99
CA MET A 1 120.00 -3.40 -41.28
C MET A 1 120.44 -4.85 -41.42
N ALA A 2 121.50 -5.17 -42.18
CA ALA A 2 122.89 -4.77 -41.95
C ALA A 2 123.38 -5.37 -40.62
N ASP A 3 124.44 -6.19 -40.55
CA ASP A 3 125.49 -6.55 -41.52
C ASP A 3 125.52 -8.10 -41.74
N GLY A 4 126.39 -8.78 -42.51
CA GLY A 4 127.82 -8.56 -42.73
C GLY A 4 128.62 -8.78 -41.43
N ASP A 5 129.84 -9.25 -41.42
CA ASP A 5 130.65 -10.04 -42.37
C ASP A 5 131.78 -10.66 -41.52
N ASP A 6 132.71 -11.42 -42.10
CA ASP A 6 134.09 -11.57 -41.60
C ASP A 6 134.36 -12.19 -40.17
N SER A 7 135.57 -12.64 -39.82
CA SER A 7 136.65 -13.29 -40.58
C SER A 7 137.73 -13.85 -39.61
N ASP A 8 138.58 -14.73 -40.16
CA ASP A 8 140.05 -14.79 -39.93
C ASP A 8 140.69 -15.37 -38.64
N ALA A 9 142.02 -15.54 -38.74
CA ALA A 9 143.04 -16.04 -37.79
C ALA A 9 142.99 -17.56 -37.50
N VAL A 10 143.75 -18.45 -38.15
CA VAL A 10 145.20 -18.50 -38.52
C VAL A 10 146.15 -18.66 -37.31
N LEU A 11 147.09 -19.61 -37.43
CA LEU A 11 148.49 -19.68 -36.94
C LEU A 11 148.89 -21.18 -36.73
N SER A 12 150.15 -21.64 -36.87
CA SER A 12 151.25 -21.40 -37.83
C SER A 12 152.51 -22.21 -37.38
N ASP A 13 153.42 -22.53 -38.32
CA ASP A 13 154.90 -22.65 -38.14
C ASP A 13 155.50 -23.84 -37.32
N LEU A 14 156.74 -24.34 -37.51
CA LEU A 14 157.76 -24.34 -38.61
C LEU A 14 158.94 -25.33 -38.27
N GLU A 15 159.91 -25.51 -39.20
CA GLU A 15 161.34 -25.95 -39.01
C GLU A 15 161.64 -27.41 -38.53
N GLU A 16 162.77 -28.12 -38.77
CA GLU A 16 163.99 -28.09 -39.66
C GLU A 16 164.63 -29.51 -39.57
N GLU A 17 165.12 -30.21 -40.62
CA GLU A 17 166.45 -30.22 -41.31
C GLU A 17 167.69 -30.86 -40.58
N GLU A 18 168.37 -31.81 -41.29
CA GLU A 18 169.83 -32.19 -41.30
C GLU A 18 170.54 -32.68 -39.98
N GLU A 19 171.74 -33.30 -39.88
CA GLU A 19 172.79 -33.85 -40.79
C GLU A 19 173.73 -34.89 -40.06
N ASN A 20 174.37 -35.81 -40.81
CA ASN A 20 175.75 -36.43 -40.74
C ASN A 20 176.54 -36.98 -39.48
N ASP A 21 177.48 -37.91 -39.80
CA ASP A 21 178.46 -38.82 -39.08
C ASP A 21 179.73 -38.16 -38.41
N PRO A 22 180.85 -38.86 -38.00
CA PRO A 22 181.14 -40.09 -37.18
C PRO A 22 182.27 -39.89 -36.10
N PRO A 23 182.75 -40.88 -35.26
CA PRO A 23 184.14 -41.44 -35.40
C PRO A 23 184.59 -42.78 -34.68
N VAL A 24 185.36 -43.65 -35.40
CA VAL A 24 186.80 -44.13 -35.24
C VAL A 24 187.55 -44.11 -33.85
N PRO A 25 188.63 -44.91 -33.50
CA PRO A 25 189.20 -46.25 -33.88
C PRO A 25 189.60 -47.20 -32.67
N ILE A 26 190.32 -48.33 -32.90
CA ILE A 26 191.57 -48.76 -32.17
C ILE A 26 192.31 -49.92 -32.89
N VAL A 27 193.66 -49.90 -32.89
CA VAL A 27 194.61 -50.97 -33.30
C VAL A 27 195.89 -50.88 -32.45
N ILE A 28 196.55 -52.01 -32.13
CA ILE A 28 198.00 -52.27 -31.85
C ILE A 28 198.10 -53.67 -31.16
N GLY A 29 199.07 -54.56 -31.42
CA GLY A 29 200.24 -54.53 -32.30
C GLY A 29 201.04 -55.85 -32.27
N THR A 30 202.23 -55.86 -32.87
CA THR A 30 203.02 -57.06 -33.22
C THR A 30 204.30 -57.23 -32.39
N ARG A 31 204.69 -58.46 -31.99
CA ARG A 31 206.07 -59.05 -32.00
C ARG A 31 206.10 -60.43 -31.27
N LEU A 32 206.57 -61.55 -31.83
CA LEU A 32 207.93 -61.98 -32.27
C LEU A 32 208.69 -62.72 -31.14
N LEU A 33 208.84 -64.06 -31.23
CA LEU A 33 210.10 -64.83 -31.00
C LEU A 33 209.91 -66.36 -30.99
N THR A 34 210.99 -67.00 -31.43
CA THR A 34 211.36 -68.43 -31.51
C THR A 34 210.99 -69.34 -30.35
N GLU A 35 210.51 -70.55 -30.66
CA GLU A 35 210.94 -71.83 -30.03
C GLU A 35 210.40 -73.04 -30.83
N ASP A 36 211.16 -74.14 -30.88
CA ASP A 36 210.80 -75.33 -31.66
C ASP A 36 209.52 -76.00 -31.13
N VAL A 37 208.45 -75.95 -31.93
CA VAL A 37 207.16 -76.55 -31.58
C VAL A 37 207.23 -78.08 -31.71
N SER A 38 207.49 -78.73 -30.58
CA SER A 38 207.28 -80.16 -30.40
C SER A 38 205.80 -80.54 -30.51
N ILE A 39 205.54 -81.81 -30.86
CA ILE A 39 204.25 -82.34 -31.33
C ILE A 39 203.06 -82.07 -30.36
N GLU A 40 203.33 -81.93 -29.07
CA GLU A 40 202.35 -81.65 -28.02
C GLU A 40 201.56 -80.35 -28.24
N ARG A 41 202.23 -79.24 -28.62
CA ARG A 41 201.56 -77.92 -28.76
C ARG A 41 200.58 -77.86 -29.93
N PHE A 42 200.76 -78.70 -30.95
CA PHE A 42 199.82 -78.79 -32.06
C PHE A 42 198.49 -79.47 -31.64
N ARG A 43 198.51 -80.35 -30.63
CA ARG A 43 197.29 -80.98 -30.11
C ARG A 43 196.42 -80.02 -29.30
N GLU A 44 197.01 -79.14 -28.49
CA GLU A 44 196.23 -78.16 -27.71
C GLU A 44 195.42 -77.21 -28.61
N LEU A 45 196.08 -76.59 -29.61
CA LEU A 45 195.45 -75.65 -30.54
C LEU A 45 194.25 -76.23 -31.31
N VAL A 46 194.27 -77.51 -31.66
CA VAL A 46 193.12 -78.17 -32.30
C VAL A 46 191.93 -78.24 -31.33
N THR A 47 192.16 -78.61 -30.07
CA THR A 47 191.07 -78.65 -29.07
C THR A 47 190.55 -77.27 -28.67
N GLU A 48 191.32 -76.21 -28.87
CA GLU A 48 190.89 -74.83 -28.61
C GLU A 48 190.03 -74.29 -29.77
N LEU A 49 190.40 -74.62 -31.02
CA LEU A 49 189.59 -74.34 -32.22
C LEU A 49 188.22 -75.04 -32.18
N ASP A 50 188.18 -76.30 -31.72
CA ASP A 50 186.92 -77.05 -31.61
C ASP A 50 185.98 -76.45 -30.55
N ARG A 51 186.52 -76.00 -29.40
CA ARG A 51 185.72 -75.26 -28.39
C ARG A 51 185.21 -73.91 -28.90
N GLU A 52 185.99 -73.20 -29.71
CA GLU A 52 185.55 -71.94 -30.34
C GLU A 52 184.41 -72.18 -31.35
N ARG A 53 184.35 -73.36 -31.99
CA ARG A 53 183.24 -73.74 -32.87
C ARG A 53 181.95 -74.01 -32.11
N GLU A 54 181.99 -74.80 -31.03
CA GLU A 54 180.81 -75.06 -30.18
C GLU A 54 180.24 -73.74 -29.61
N ALA A 55 181.10 -72.84 -29.13
CA ALA A 55 180.67 -71.53 -28.62
C ALA A 55 179.95 -70.67 -29.68
N ARG A 56 180.34 -70.75 -30.96
CA ARG A 56 179.61 -70.05 -32.05
C ARG A 56 178.24 -70.64 -32.34
N GLU A 57 178.08 -71.97 -32.29
CA GLU A 57 176.77 -72.61 -32.48
C GLU A 57 175.79 -72.25 -31.35
N GLU A 58 176.25 -72.20 -30.10
CA GLU A 58 175.40 -71.77 -28.97
C GLU A 58 174.94 -70.30 -29.12
N VAL A 59 175.82 -69.40 -29.58
CA VAL A 59 175.47 -67.99 -29.81
C VAL A 59 174.45 -67.83 -30.93
N GLU A 60 174.63 -68.48 -32.10
CA GLU A 60 173.63 -68.41 -33.18
C GLU A 60 172.28 -69.05 -32.76
N LYS A 61 172.31 -70.12 -31.96
CA LYS A 61 171.08 -70.71 -31.39
C LYS A 61 170.36 -69.73 -30.45
N SER A 62 171.10 -69.06 -29.56
CA SER A 62 170.52 -68.05 -28.65
C SER A 62 169.90 -66.86 -29.41
N LYS A 63 170.53 -66.44 -30.50
CA LYS A 63 170.05 -65.37 -31.40
C LYS A 63 168.77 -65.76 -32.13
N ALA A 64 168.66 -67.02 -32.57
CA ALA A 64 167.42 -67.55 -33.16
C ALA A 64 166.26 -67.59 -32.14
N GLU A 65 166.52 -68.03 -30.90
CA GLU A 65 165.54 -67.99 -29.81
C GLU A 65 165.10 -66.56 -29.46
N LEU A 66 166.05 -65.61 -29.42
CA LEU A 66 165.75 -64.20 -29.21
C LEU A 66 164.84 -63.64 -30.32
N GLN A 67 165.12 -63.96 -31.58
CA GLN A 67 164.32 -63.53 -32.73
C GLN A 67 162.88 -64.08 -32.67
N VAL A 68 162.69 -65.33 -32.23
CA VAL A 68 161.37 -65.92 -31.99
C VAL A 68 160.63 -65.19 -30.85
N SER A 69 161.33 -64.87 -29.76
CA SER A 69 160.75 -64.13 -28.63
C SER A 69 160.30 -62.71 -29.03
N PHE A 70 161.10 -62.02 -29.84
CA PHE A 70 160.81 -60.67 -30.36
C PHE A 70 159.57 -60.67 -31.27
N ASN A 71 159.47 -61.65 -32.18
CA ASN A 71 158.29 -61.82 -33.03
C ASN A 71 157.02 -62.07 -32.21
N ARG A 72 157.10 -62.86 -31.13
CA ARG A 72 155.97 -63.11 -30.22
C ARG A 72 155.53 -61.85 -29.48
N LEU A 73 156.48 -61.03 -29.02
CA LEU A 73 156.19 -59.75 -28.37
C LEU A 73 155.52 -58.75 -29.33
N LYS A 74 155.95 -58.70 -30.60
CA LYS A 74 155.35 -57.85 -31.63
C LYS A 74 153.87 -58.16 -31.87
N VAL A 75 153.49 -59.45 -31.89
CA VAL A 75 152.08 -59.88 -32.00
C VAL A 75 151.27 -59.42 -30.79
N LEU A 76 151.78 -59.63 -29.57
CA LEU A 76 151.11 -59.19 -28.34
C LEU A 76 150.91 -57.67 -28.29
N ALA A 77 151.89 -56.88 -28.73
CA ALA A 77 151.78 -55.43 -28.81
C ALA A 77 150.67 -54.98 -29.78
N HIS A 78 150.56 -55.62 -30.96
CA HIS A 78 149.46 -55.33 -31.90
C HIS A 78 148.09 -55.77 -31.37
N GLU A 79 147.98 -56.88 -30.65
CA GLU A 79 146.72 -57.30 -30.03
C GLU A 79 146.28 -56.33 -28.91
N ALA A 80 147.21 -55.85 -28.10
CA ALA A 80 146.95 -54.86 -27.04
C ALA A 80 146.43 -53.53 -27.61
N ILE A 81 147.06 -53.02 -28.68
CA ILE A 81 146.59 -51.82 -29.40
C ILE A 81 145.17 -52.04 -29.94
N LYS A 82 144.92 -53.19 -30.59
CA LYS A 82 143.58 -53.52 -31.13
C LYS A 82 142.51 -53.52 -30.04
N LYS A 83 142.77 -54.10 -28.86
CA LYS A 83 141.80 -54.12 -27.74
C LYS A 83 141.54 -52.74 -27.13
N ARG A 84 142.55 -51.88 -27.04
CA ARG A 84 142.38 -50.47 -26.63
C ARG A 84 141.43 -49.74 -27.58
N ASP A 85 141.65 -49.88 -28.88
CA ASP A 85 140.90 -49.16 -29.90
C ASP A 85 139.43 -49.63 -29.96
N GLU A 86 139.20 -50.95 -29.84
CA GLU A 86 137.85 -51.52 -29.72
C GLU A 86 137.12 -51.01 -28.46
N SER A 87 137.81 -50.93 -27.32
CA SER A 87 137.26 -50.39 -26.07
C SER A 87 136.97 -48.88 -26.14
N SER A 88 137.69 -48.12 -26.97
CA SER A 88 137.36 -46.71 -27.19
C SER A 88 136.06 -46.56 -27.99
N ARG A 89 135.90 -47.30 -29.10
CA ARG A 89 134.66 -47.28 -29.89
C ARG A 89 133.44 -47.63 -29.05
N GLN A 90 133.54 -48.64 -28.17
CA GLN A 90 132.45 -49.03 -27.28
C GLN A 90 132.04 -47.92 -26.30
N ARG A 91 132.99 -47.13 -25.77
CA ARG A 91 132.67 -45.98 -24.91
C ARG A 91 131.99 -44.85 -25.69
N ASP A 92 132.45 -44.57 -26.90
CA ASP A 92 131.89 -43.52 -27.74
C ASP A 92 130.45 -43.84 -28.17
N GLU A 93 130.15 -45.12 -28.46
CA GLU A 93 128.80 -45.60 -28.77
C GLU A 93 127.86 -45.56 -27.54
N LEU A 94 128.37 -45.87 -26.34
CA LEU A 94 127.62 -45.74 -25.09
C LEU A 94 127.31 -44.28 -24.73
N LEU A 95 128.24 -43.34 -24.99
CA LEU A 95 127.98 -41.92 -24.79
C LEU A 95 126.88 -41.41 -25.73
N ARG A 96 126.96 -41.73 -27.03
CA ARG A 96 125.93 -41.35 -28.02
C ARG A 96 124.55 -41.93 -27.71
N THR A 97 124.48 -43.15 -27.19
CA THR A 97 123.19 -43.76 -26.82
C THR A 97 122.63 -43.15 -25.53
N ASN A 98 123.48 -42.80 -24.56
CA ASN A 98 123.06 -42.10 -23.34
C ASN A 98 122.57 -40.67 -23.62
N GLU A 99 123.25 -39.92 -24.50
CA GLU A 99 122.80 -38.59 -24.96
C GLU A 99 121.43 -38.66 -25.66
N LYS A 100 121.22 -39.64 -26.54
CA LYS A 100 119.92 -39.88 -27.17
C LYS A 100 118.82 -40.17 -26.14
N LEU A 101 119.04 -41.13 -25.25
CA LEU A 101 118.07 -41.46 -24.19
C LEU A 101 117.78 -40.27 -23.26
N SER A 102 118.80 -39.45 -22.95
CA SER A 102 118.60 -38.22 -22.17
C SER A 102 117.77 -37.18 -22.93
N SER A 103 117.93 -37.07 -24.26
CA SER A 103 117.12 -36.17 -25.08
C SER A 103 115.66 -36.66 -25.20
N GLU A 104 115.45 -37.96 -25.41
CA GLU A 104 114.12 -38.59 -25.44
C GLU A 104 113.41 -38.44 -24.09
N LEU A 105 114.12 -38.62 -22.98
CA LEU A 105 113.55 -38.43 -21.64
C LEU A 105 113.11 -36.98 -21.39
N VAL A 106 113.85 -35.98 -21.88
CA VAL A 106 113.46 -34.57 -21.78
C VAL A 106 112.20 -34.26 -22.58
N GLU A 107 112.07 -34.79 -23.80
CA GLU A 107 110.82 -34.63 -24.57
C GLU A 107 109.64 -35.35 -23.91
N ILE A 108 109.80 -36.59 -23.45
CA ILE A 108 108.75 -37.32 -22.69
C ILE A 108 108.33 -36.55 -21.42
N VAL A 109 109.28 -35.91 -20.73
CA VAL A 109 109.02 -35.09 -19.54
C VAL A 109 108.15 -33.87 -19.89
N LYS A 110 108.41 -33.20 -21.02
CA LYS A 110 107.60 -32.09 -21.54
C LYS A 110 106.21 -32.56 -21.98
N GLU A 111 106.13 -33.61 -22.80
CA GLU A 111 104.86 -34.19 -23.27
C GLU A 111 103.93 -34.54 -22.10
N ARG A 112 104.49 -35.14 -21.03
CA ARG A 112 103.75 -35.44 -19.80
C ARG A 112 103.31 -34.16 -19.06
N ASP A 113 104.12 -33.11 -18.99
CA ASP A 113 103.69 -31.85 -18.36
C ASP A 113 102.62 -31.11 -19.20
N GLU A 114 102.70 -31.19 -20.52
CA GLU A 114 101.66 -30.68 -21.43
C GLU A 114 100.36 -31.49 -21.30
N LEU A 115 100.43 -32.82 -21.20
CA LEU A 115 99.28 -33.69 -20.93
C LEU A 115 98.67 -33.45 -19.54
N LEU A 116 99.49 -33.18 -18.52
CA LEU A 116 99.00 -32.80 -17.19
C LEU A 116 98.27 -31.46 -17.25
N LYS A 117 98.81 -30.46 -17.95
CA LYS A 117 98.16 -29.17 -18.14
C LYS A 117 96.84 -29.29 -18.91
N GLN A 118 96.82 -30.05 -20.01
CA GLN A 118 95.57 -30.35 -20.74
C GLN A 118 94.55 -31.04 -19.85
N LYS A 119 94.96 -32.02 -19.03
CA LYS A 119 94.07 -32.69 -18.06
C LYS A 119 93.50 -31.71 -17.05
N ASP A 120 94.32 -30.83 -16.48
CA ASP A 120 93.87 -29.85 -15.49
C ASP A 120 92.91 -28.81 -16.10
N ASP A 121 93.12 -28.41 -17.36
CA ASP A 121 92.22 -27.52 -18.09
C ASP A 121 90.90 -28.24 -18.46
N PHE A 122 90.94 -29.52 -18.87
CA PHE A 122 89.74 -30.36 -19.05
C PHE A 122 88.97 -30.57 -17.74
N VAL A 123 89.64 -30.68 -16.59
CA VAL A 123 88.98 -30.79 -15.27
C VAL A 123 88.25 -29.49 -14.93
N LYS A 124 88.86 -28.32 -15.17
CA LYS A 124 88.18 -27.03 -14.98
C LYS A 124 86.96 -26.88 -15.89
N GLU A 125 87.08 -27.21 -17.17
CA GLU A 125 85.97 -27.15 -18.12
C GLU A 125 84.83 -28.10 -17.70
N LEU A 126 85.16 -29.30 -17.20
CA LEU A 126 84.19 -30.23 -16.65
C LEU A 126 83.52 -29.68 -15.38
N GLU A 127 84.27 -29.07 -14.46
CA GLU A 127 83.72 -28.44 -13.24
C GLU A 127 82.84 -27.22 -13.55
N GLU A 128 83.17 -26.43 -14.57
CA GLU A 128 82.35 -25.32 -15.05
C GLU A 128 81.07 -25.83 -15.74
N SER A 129 81.19 -26.85 -16.59
CA SER A 129 80.05 -27.52 -17.22
C SER A 129 79.10 -28.17 -16.20
N VAL A 130 79.64 -28.81 -15.16
CA VAL A 130 78.84 -29.37 -14.05
C VAL A 130 78.13 -28.27 -13.28
N ARG A 131 78.82 -27.17 -12.91
CA ARG A 131 78.21 -26.02 -12.22
C ARG A 131 77.10 -25.37 -13.07
N ALA A 132 77.32 -25.18 -14.36
CA ALA A 132 76.30 -24.65 -15.28
C ALA A 132 75.09 -25.60 -15.41
N LYS A 133 75.32 -26.91 -15.52
CA LYS A 133 74.27 -27.94 -15.58
C LYS A 133 73.45 -27.99 -14.28
N ASP A 134 74.08 -27.82 -13.12
CA ASP A 134 73.40 -27.82 -11.83
C ASP A 134 72.63 -26.50 -11.58
N SER A 135 73.13 -25.34 -12.04
CA SER A 135 72.36 -24.09 -12.09
C SER A 135 71.09 -24.26 -12.95
N CYS A 136 71.26 -24.71 -14.20
CA CYS A 136 70.16 -24.96 -15.13
C CYS A 136 69.14 -25.97 -14.56
N ARG A 137 69.59 -27.02 -13.86
CA ARG A 137 68.71 -27.96 -13.15
C ARG A 137 67.92 -27.27 -12.02
N SER A 138 68.53 -26.34 -11.28
CA SER A 138 67.85 -25.58 -10.22
C SER A 138 66.81 -24.60 -10.78
N GLU A 139 67.11 -23.96 -11.91
CA GLU A 139 66.21 -23.07 -12.65
C GLU A 139 65.01 -23.84 -13.21
N ILE A 140 65.24 -25.01 -13.82
CA ILE A 140 64.19 -25.94 -14.27
C ILE A 140 63.29 -26.39 -13.11
N GLY A 141 63.88 -26.69 -11.94
CA GLY A 141 63.12 -27.04 -10.74
C GLY A 141 62.25 -25.90 -10.23
N THR A 142 62.81 -24.69 -10.19
CA THR A 142 62.11 -23.46 -9.77
C THR A 142 60.97 -23.12 -10.72
N ALA A 143 61.21 -23.18 -12.04
CA ALA A 143 60.20 -22.97 -13.07
C ALA A 143 59.07 -23.99 -12.98
N ALA A 144 59.38 -25.28 -12.75
CA ALA A 144 58.37 -26.31 -12.52
C ALA A 144 57.50 -25.99 -11.29
N GLN A 145 58.11 -25.59 -10.17
CA GLN A 145 57.38 -25.24 -8.95
C GLN A 145 56.52 -23.97 -9.12
N MET A 146 57.00 -22.95 -9.83
CA MET A 146 56.23 -21.76 -10.17
C MET A 146 55.01 -22.09 -11.05
N LEU A 147 55.17 -22.99 -12.03
CA LEU A 147 54.07 -23.45 -12.87
C LEU A 147 53.00 -24.21 -12.07
N VAL A 148 53.41 -25.14 -11.19
CA VAL A 148 52.50 -25.89 -10.29
C VAL A 148 51.75 -24.94 -9.36
N THR A 149 52.46 -24.12 -8.61
CA THR A 149 51.84 -23.19 -7.64
C THR A 149 51.01 -22.09 -8.30
N GLY A 150 51.37 -21.66 -9.51
CA GLY A 150 50.58 -20.74 -10.32
C GLY A 150 49.24 -21.34 -10.72
N ILE A 151 49.24 -22.57 -11.26
CA ILE A 151 47.98 -23.21 -11.67
C ILE A 151 47.12 -23.61 -10.46
N ASP A 152 47.71 -23.97 -9.31
CA ASP A 152 46.94 -24.28 -8.09
C ASP A 152 46.24 -23.02 -7.54
N LYS A 153 46.87 -21.83 -7.63
CA LYS A 153 46.23 -20.55 -7.30
C LYS A 153 45.07 -20.20 -8.25
N ILE A 154 45.20 -20.49 -9.54
CA ILE A 154 44.13 -20.27 -10.54
C ILE A 154 42.98 -21.26 -10.28
N SER A 155 43.32 -22.54 -10.11
CA SER A 155 42.40 -23.63 -9.75
C SER A 155 41.57 -23.29 -8.51
N GLY A 156 42.22 -22.82 -7.43
CA GLY A 156 41.55 -22.41 -6.19
C GLY A 156 40.53 -21.28 -6.36
N LYS A 157 40.78 -20.31 -7.26
CA LYS A 157 39.80 -19.23 -7.56
C LYS A 157 38.55 -19.76 -8.29
N VAL A 158 38.73 -20.71 -9.20
CA VAL A 158 37.66 -21.28 -10.05
C VAL A 158 36.95 -22.47 -9.35
N ASN A 159 37.41 -22.88 -8.16
CA ASN A 159 36.93 -24.03 -7.41
C ASN A 159 35.41 -24.00 -7.08
N HIS A 160 34.79 -22.82 -7.07
CA HIS A 160 33.36 -22.62 -6.85
C HIS A 160 32.47 -23.21 -7.96
N PHE A 161 32.99 -23.30 -9.19
CA PHE A 161 32.25 -23.86 -10.33
C PHE A 161 32.44 -25.38 -10.45
N LYS A 162 33.63 -25.88 -10.06
CA LYS A 162 34.03 -27.27 -10.16
C LYS A 162 35.24 -27.55 -9.29
N ASN A 163 35.28 -28.72 -8.65
CA ASN A 163 36.37 -29.08 -7.73
C ASN A 163 37.67 -29.43 -8.48
N PHE A 164 38.44 -28.41 -8.85
CA PHE A 164 39.74 -28.55 -9.52
C PHE A 164 40.91 -28.86 -8.55
N MET A 165 40.67 -28.82 -7.22
CA MET A 165 41.71 -29.08 -6.21
C MET A 165 41.96 -30.57 -5.95
N ALA A 166 40.94 -31.44 -6.14
CA ALA A 166 40.99 -32.83 -5.68
C ALA A 166 41.92 -33.79 -6.46
N GLY A 167 42.39 -33.42 -7.67
CA GLY A 167 43.02 -34.37 -8.60
C GLY A 167 44.53 -34.25 -8.81
N GLY A 168 45.19 -33.22 -8.28
CA GLY A 168 46.56 -32.88 -8.70
C GLY A 168 46.65 -32.50 -10.18
N LEU A 169 47.87 -32.36 -10.70
CA LEU A 169 48.09 -32.01 -12.12
C LEU A 169 47.84 -33.23 -13.03
N PRO A 170 47.09 -33.09 -14.14
CA PRO A 170 46.87 -34.16 -15.10
C PRO A 170 48.20 -34.74 -15.63
N ARG A 171 48.46 -36.02 -15.34
CA ARG A 171 49.70 -36.69 -15.75
C ARG A 171 49.63 -37.11 -17.22
N SER A 172 50.69 -36.82 -17.98
CA SER A 172 50.93 -37.44 -19.29
C SER A 172 51.64 -38.78 -19.13
N GLN A 173 51.29 -39.76 -19.96
CA GLN A 173 52.07 -41.00 -20.13
C GLN A 173 53.23 -40.82 -21.15
N LYS A 174 53.23 -39.75 -21.95
CA LYS A 174 54.21 -39.50 -23.02
C LYS A 174 55.38 -38.61 -22.61
N TYR A 175 55.25 -37.89 -21.49
CA TYR A 175 56.21 -36.88 -21.04
C TYR A 175 56.62 -37.15 -19.60
N THR A 176 57.88 -36.88 -19.27
CA THR A 176 58.44 -36.94 -17.91
C THR A 176 59.14 -35.61 -17.58
N GLY A 177 59.38 -35.32 -16.30
CA GLY A 177 60.01 -34.07 -15.86
C GLY A 177 59.18 -32.82 -16.18
N LEU A 178 59.86 -31.69 -16.47
CA LEU A 178 59.22 -30.40 -16.76
C LEU A 178 58.18 -30.46 -17.91
N PRO A 179 58.41 -31.15 -19.05
CA PRO A 179 57.38 -31.34 -20.07
C PRO A 179 56.08 -31.98 -19.58
N ALA A 180 56.14 -32.87 -18.57
CA ALA A 180 54.94 -33.45 -17.96
C ALA A 180 54.15 -32.42 -17.14
N VAL A 181 54.86 -31.56 -16.40
CA VAL A 181 54.26 -30.44 -15.64
C VAL A 181 53.60 -29.46 -16.61
N ALA A 182 54.29 -29.08 -17.68
CA ALA A 182 53.75 -28.18 -18.70
C ALA A 182 52.47 -28.74 -19.35
N TYR A 183 52.46 -30.03 -19.74
CA TYR A 183 51.26 -30.70 -20.25
C TYR A 183 50.09 -30.64 -19.25
N GLY A 184 50.34 -30.97 -17.98
CA GLY A 184 49.31 -30.94 -16.95
C GLY A 184 48.75 -29.54 -16.73
N VAL A 185 49.61 -28.51 -16.74
CA VAL A 185 49.20 -27.11 -16.59
C VAL A 185 48.33 -26.68 -17.78
N ILE A 186 48.75 -26.98 -19.01
CA ILE A 186 47.97 -26.68 -20.23
C ILE A 186 46.62 -27.38 -20.18
N LYS A 187 46.59 -28.69 -19.89
CA LYS A 187 45.33 -29.46 -19.83
C LYS A 187 44.37 -28.92 -18.76
N ARG A 188 44.86 -28.69 -17.54
CA ARG A 188 44.02 -28.13 -16.45
C ARG A 188 43.58 -26.70 -16.77
N THR A 189 44.40 -25.89 -17.43
CA THR A 189 44.02 -24.55 -17.89
C THR A 189 42.88 -24.63 -18.90
N ASN A 190 42.93 -25.56 -19.86
CA ASN A 190 41.84 -25.77 -20.82
C ASN A 190 40.55 -26.23 -20.11
N GLU A 191 40.64 -27.19 -19.17
CA GLU A 191 39.50 -27.64 -18.37
C GLU A 191 38.86 -26.50 -17.55
N ILE A 192 39.68 -25.58 -17.04
CA ILE A 192 39.25 -24.35 -16.35
C ILE A 192 38.57 -23.37 -17.33
N VAL A 193 39.15 -23.15 -18.52
CA VAL A 193 38.58 -22.25 -19.54
C VAL A 193 37.25 -22.78 -20.08
N GLU A 194 37.15 -24.08 -20.39
CA GLU A 194 35.90 -24.71 -20.82
C GLU A 194 34.79 -24.58 -19.78
N GLU A 195 35.13 -24.73 -18.49
CA GLU A 195 34.16 -24.56 -17.41
C GLU A 195 33.74 -23.09 -17.26
N LEU A 196 34.69 -22.14 -17.30
CA LEU A 196 34.38 -20.70 -17.27
C LEU A 196 33.49 -20.28 -18.45
N VAL A 197 33.73 -20.79 -19.66
CA VAL A 197 32.88 -20.52 -20.83
C VAL A 197 31.45 -21.05 -20.61
N LYS A 198 31.29 -22.29 -20.13
CA LYS A 198 29.95 -22.83 -19.79
C LYS A 198 29.22 -22.00 -18.74
N GLN A 199 29.94 -21.51 -17.73
CA GLN A 199 29.34 -20.66 -16.69
C GLN A 199 28.94 -19.29 -17.24
N ILE A 200 29.73 -18.71 -18.16
CA ILE A 200 29.37 -17.48 -18.88
C ILE A 200 28.14 -17.71 -19.78
N GLU A 201 28.04 -18.83 -20.48
CA GLU A 201 26.89 -19.19 -21.30
C GLU A 201 25.62 -19.38 -20.47
N LEU A 202 25.71 -20.11 -19.35
CA LEU A 202 24.59 -20.30 -18.40
C LEU A 202 24.14 -18.97 -17.80
N ALA A 203 25.06 -18.12 -17.33
CA ALA A 203 24.75 -16.79 -16.81
C ALA A 203 24.17 -15.86 -17.89
N THR A 204 24.62 -15.98 -19.14
CA THR A 204 24.07 -15.22 -20.27
C THR A 204 22.66 -15.69 -20.60
N LYS A 205 22.41 -17.00 -20.59
CA LYS A 205 21.10 -17.61 -20.83
C LYS A 205 20.10 -17.18 -19.75
N SER A 206 20.42 -17.36 -18.47
CA SER A 206 19.53 -16.96 -17.37
C SER A 206 19.27 -15.44 -17.33
N ARG A 207 20.27 -14.61 -17.66
CA ARG A 207 20.08 -13.15 -17.80
C ARG A 207 19.17 -12.79 -18.98
N ASN A 208 19.25 -13.53 -20.09
CA ASN A 208 18.38 -13.29 -21.24
C ASN A 208 16.95 -13.78 -20.95
N GLU A 209 16.77 -14.94 -20.32
CA GLU A 209 15.46 -15.44 -19.83
C GLU A 209 14.82 -14.43 -18.85
N ALA A 210 15.59 -13.86 -17.92
CA ALA A 210 15.12 -12.80 -17.03
C ALA A 210 14.74 -11.50 -17.78
N ARG A 211 15.44 -11.16 -18.87
CA ARG A 211 15.04 -10.02 -19.73
C ARG A 211 13.75 -10.32 -20.48
N GLU A 212 13.60 -11.51 -21.05
CA GLU A 212 12.37 -11.92 -21.76
C GLU A 212 11.16 -11.93 -20.82
N GLN A 213 11.32 -12.41 -19.58
CA GLN A 213 10.26 -12.32 -18.55
C GLN A 213 9.93 -10.88 -18.18
N MET A 214 10.93 -10.01 -18.04
CA MET A 214 10.72 -8.58 -17.79
C MET A 214 10.03 -7.87 -18.96
N GLU A 215 10.38 -8.22 -20.20
CA GLU A 215 9.73 -7.70 -21.41
C GLU A 215 8.28 -8.19 -21.52
N GLN A 216 8.00 -9.46 -21.24
CA GLN A 216 6.63 -10.01 -21.14
C GLN A 216 5.79 -9.26 -20.10
N ARG A 217 6.33 -9.05 -18.88
CA ARG A 217 5.66 -8.26 -17.84
C ARG A 217 5.46 -6.80 -18.25
N ASN A 218 6.40 -6.21 -18.98
CA ASN A 218 6.26 -4.85 -19.50
C ASN A 218 5.15 -4.74 -20.56
N TYR A 219 4.96 -5.78 -21.40
CA TYR A 219 3.82 -5.86 -22.31
C TYR A 219 2.48 -6.07 -21.58
N GLU A 220 2.45 -6.92 -20.55
CA GLU A 220 1.28 -7.12 -19.68
C GLU A 220 0.85 -5.80 -19.01
N ILE A 221 1.79 -5.10 -18.36
CA ILE A 221 1.56 -3.77 -17.76
C ILE A 221 1.10 -2.76 -18.81
N ALA A 222 1.65 -2.76 -20.03
CA ALA A 222 1.22 -1.85 -21.08
C ALA A 222 -0.23 -2.11 -21.54
N ILE A 223 -0.68 -3.37 -21.53
CA ILE A 223 -2.08 -3.74 -21.81
C ILE A 223 -2.97 -3.28 -20.65
N GLU A 224 -2.63 -3.62 -19.40
CA GLU A 224 -3.37 -3.18 -18.20
C GLU A 224 -3.52 -1.66 -18.13
N VAL A 225 -2.44 -0.90 -18.39
CA VAL A 225 -2.47 0.57 -18.45
C VAL A 225 -3.37 1.05 -19.59
N SER A 226 -3.34 0.43 -20.77
CA SER A 226 -4.22 0.80 -21.89
C SER A 226 -5.70 0.56 -21.58
N GLU A 227 -6.02 -0.53 -20.89
CA GLU A 227 -7.38 -0.85 -20.43
C GLU A 227 -7.86 0.14 -19.35
N LEU A 228 -6.98 0.49 -18.40
CA LEU A 228 -7.25 1.52 -17.40
C LEU A 228 -7.44 2.90 -18.04
N GLU A 229 -6.63 3.29 -19.02
CA GLU A 229 -6.80 4.54 -19.77
C GLU A 229 -8.13 4.59 -20.54
N ALA A 230 -8.55 3.46 -21.13
CA ALA A 230 -9.83 3.34 -21.81
C ALA A 230 -11.01 3.46 -20.84
N THR A 231 -10.98 2.77 -19.69
CA THR A 231 -12.04 2.87 -18.66
C THR A 231 -12.11 4.27 -18.04
N ILE A 232 -10.96 4.90 -17.73
CA ILE A 232 -10.89 6.29 -17.26
C ILE A 232 -11.48 7.26 -18.30
N SER A 233 -11.25 7.01 -19.60
CA SER A 233 -11.80 7.85 -20.67
C SER A 233 -13.31 7.70 -20.78
N GLY A 234 -13.84 6.47 -20.71
CA GLY A 234 -15.28 6.21 -20.66
C GLY A 234 -15.97 6.85 -19.45
N LEU A 235 -15.37 6.72 -18.26
CA LEU A 235 -15.87 7.35 -17.03
C LEU A 235 -15.87 8.88 -17.13
N LYS A 236 -14.85 9.50 -17.74
CA LYS A 236 -14.82 10.96 -17.99
C LYS A 236 -15.95 11.41 -18.92
N GLU A 237 -16.23 10.65 -19.98
CA GLU A 237 -17.38 10.94 -20.84
C GLU A 237 -18.70 10.81 -20.11
N GLU A 238 -18.86 9.78 -19.27
CA GLU A 238 -20.09 9.59 -18.50
C GLU A 238 -20.29 10.70 -17.46
N VAL A 239 -19.23 11.11 -16.75
CA VAL A 239 -19.26 12.27 -15.85
C VAL A 239 -19.64 13.54 -16.60
N SER A 240 -19.11 13.75 -17.81
CA SER A 240 -19.48 14.89 -18.66
C SER A 240 -20.96 14.87 -19.07
N LYS A 241 -21.49 13.69 -19.46
CA LYS A 241 -22.92 13.49 -19.79
C LYS A 241 -23.82 13.69 -18.56
N ARG A 242 -23.41 13.21 -17.39
CA ARG A 242 -24.15 13.42 -16.13
C ARG A 242 -24.12 14.88 -15.70
N ALA A 243 -23.00 15.59 -15.90
CA ALA A 243 -22.87 17.01 -15.59
C ALA A 243 -23.83 17.88 -16.42
N SER A 244 -23.96 17.63 -17.74
CA SER A 244 -24.90 18.38 -18.58
C SER A 244 -26.37 18.08 -18.26
N VAL A 245 -26.69 16.85 -17.83
CA VAL A 245 -28.03 16.52 -17.30
C VAL A 245 -28.31 17.26 -16.00
N ILE A 246 -27.34 17.34 -15.08
CA ILE A 246 -27.47 18.11 -13.83
C ILE A 246 -27.66 19.60 -14.11
N GLU A 247 -26.89 20.19 -15.04
CA GLU A 247 -27.06 21.59 -15.46
C GLU A 247 -28.45 21.87 -16.04
N GLY A 248 -28.97 20.96 -16.89
CA GLY A 248 -30.32 21.05 -17.43
C GLY A 248 -31.42 20.92 -16.37
N LEU A 249 -31.26 20.01 -15.40
CA LEU A 249 -32.17 19.85 -14.27
C LEU A 249 -32.14 21.06 -13.33
N GLN A 250 -30.95 21.61 -13.06
CA GLN A 250 -30.78 22.81 -12.25
C GLN A 250 -31.49 24.00 -12.90
N LYS A 251 -31.29 24.24 -14.20
CA LYS A 251 -32.02 25.30 -14.93
C LYS A 251 -33.54 25.10 -14.87
N SER A 252 -34.02 23.86 -15.02
CA SER A 252 -35.46 23.54 -14.89
C SER A 252 -35.99 23.64 -13.45
N ASN A 253 -35.11 23.65 -12.45
CA ASN A 253 -35.49 23.95 -11.06
C ASN A 253 -35.55 25.47 -10.85
N ASP A 254 -34.54 26.22 -11.31
CA ASP A 254 -34.51 27.68 -11.24
C ASP A 254 -35.76 28.29 -11.93
N GLU A 255 -36.16 27.77 -13.10
CA GLU A 255 -37.40 28.14 -13.81
C GLU A 255 -38.67 27.84 -12.99
N LYS A 256 -38.69 26.76 -12.19
CA LYS A 256 -39.84 26.41 -11.34
C LYS A 256 -39.88 27.26 -10.07
N ASP A 257 -38.73 27.58 -9.50
CA ASP A 257 -38.63 28.46 -8.33
C ASP A 257 -39.09 29.89 -8.69
N GLU A 258 -38.81 30.36 -9.91
CA GLU A 258 -39.38 31.61 -10.44
C GLU A 258 -40.92 31.53 -10.56
N MET A 259 -41.47 30.45 -11.15
CA MET A 259 -42.94 30.25 -11.20
C MET A 259 -43.59 30.14 -9.81
N ILE A 260 -42.90 29.51 -8.84
CA ILE A 260 -43.38 29.42 -7.45
C ILE A 260 -43.42 30.82 -6.83
N ALA A 261 -42.37 31.63 -7.00
CA ALA A 261 -42.34 33.01 -6.53
C ALA A 261 -43.48 33.85 -7.13
N GLU A 262 -43.75 33.73 -8.43
CA GLU A 262 -44.91 34.37 -9.06
C GLU A 262 -46.23 33.95 -8.40
N LEU A 263 -46.45 32.64 -8.23
CA LEU A 263 -47.66 32.09 -7.60
C LEU A 263 -47.81 32.52 -6.13
N GLU A 264 -46.72 32.66 -5.37
CA GLU A 264 -46.73 33.18 -4.01
C GLU A 264 -47.14 34.66 -3.96
N THR A 265 -46.69 35.49 -4.92
CA THR A 265 -47.17 36.88 -5.02
C THR A 265 -48.65 36.96 -5.37
N GLU A 266 -49.13 36.12 -6.28
CA GLU A 266 -50.56 36.05 -6.65
C GLU A 266 -51.44 35.53 -5.50
N LEU A 267 -50.99 34.53 -4.75
CA LEU A 267 -51.66 34.08 -3.53
C LEU A 267 -51.69 35.18 -2.46
N SER A 268 -50.63 35.98 -2.34
CA SER A 268 -50.57 37.09 -1.39
C SER A 268 -51.58 38.19 -1.75
N LYS A 269 -51.65 38.61 -3.02
CA LYS A 269 -52.67 39.55 -3.53
C LYS A 269 -54.09 39.01 -3.29
N LYS A 270 -54.33 37.73 -3.58
CA LYS A 270 -55.65 37.09 -3.35
C LYS A 270 -56.00 37.03 -1.87
N ARG A 271 -55.02 36.79 -0.98
CA ARG A 271 -55.22 36.81 0.48
C ARG A 271 -55.58 38.19 1.00
N GLU A 272 -54.91 39.23 0.50
CA GLU A 272 -55.24 40.63 0.79
C GLU A 272 -56.69 40.96 0.37
N ILE A 273 -57.07 40.62 -0.86
CA ILE A 273 -58.46 40.78 -1.37
C ILE A 273 -59.48 40.01 -0.51
N VAL A 274 -59.17 38.78 -0.08
CA VAL A 274 -60.04 38.00 0.82
C VAL A 274 -60.15 38.65 2.20
N SER A 275 -59.09 39.27 2.72
CA SER A 275 -59.15 40.05 3.97
C SER A 275 -60.07 41.26 3.81
N ASP A 276 -59.89 42.04 2.74
CA ASP A 276 -60.72 43.20 2.41
C ASP A 276 -62.22 42.86 2.32
N TYR A 277 -62.56 41.74 1.66
CA TYR A 277 -63.93 41.27 1.58
C TYR A 277 -64.43 40.69 2.93
N GLY A 278 -63.57 40.03 3.69
CA GLY A 278 -63.89 39.55 5.04
C GLY A 278 -64.20 40.68 6.02
N ASP A 279 -63.43 41.76 5.99
CA ASP A 279 -63.68 42.94 6.84
C ASP A 279 -64.93 43.71 6.40
N LYS A 280 -65.19 43.85 5.10
CA LYS A 280 -66.48 44.37 4.59
C LYS A 280 -67.66 43.52 5.05
N LEU A 281 -67.51 42.19 5.05
CA LEU A 281 -68.56 41.26 5.49
C LEU A 281 -68.81 41.38 6.99
N ARG A 282 -67.75 41.45 7.83
CA ARG A 282 -67.89 41.74 9.28
C ARG A 282 -68.57 43.08 9.56
N ILE A 283 -68.28 44.12 8.77
CA ILE A 283 -68.96 45.41 8.91
C ILE A 283 -70.47 45.24 8.65
N LEU A 284 -70.87 44.56 7.57
CA LEU A 284 -72.28 44.31 7.26
C LEU A 284 -72.96 43.41 8.30
N GLU A 285 -72.28 42.37 8.78
CA GLU A 285 -72.76 41.49 9.86
C GLU A 285 -73.00 42.29 11.15
N SER A 286 -72.06 43.16 11.54
CA SER A 286 -72.24 44.04 12.71
C SER A 286 -73.38 45.05 12.55
N GLN A 287 -73.66 45.50 11.33
CA GLN A 287 -74.82 46.35 11.03
C GLN A 287 -76.12 45.56 11.17
N MET A 288 -76.20 44.33 10.64
CA MET A 288 -77.34 43.43 10.82
C MET A 288 -77.59 43.11 12.29
N ASP A 289 -76.54 42.81 13.05
CA ASP A 289 -76.62 42.58 14.50
C ASP A 289 -77.14 43.80 15.26
N SER A 290 -76.74 45.01 14.86
CA SER A 290 -77.26 46.24 15.47
C SER A 290 -78.76 46.48 15.20
N GLN A 291 -79.31 45.88 14.14
CA GLN A 291 -80.73 45.97 13.80
C GLN A 291 -81.60 44.91 14.51
N ARG A 292 -81.04 43.75 14.89
CA ARG A 292 -81.79 42.68 15.58
C ARG A 292 -82.56 43.19 16.83
N PRO A 293 -81.95 43.96 17.77
CA PRO A 293 -82.67 44.48 18.94
C PRO A 293 -83.84 45.41 18.60
N LEU A 294 -83.71 46.22 17.53
CA LEU A 294 -84.75 47.16 17.12
C LEU A 294 -86.00 46.44 16.60
N LEU A 295 -85.83 45.32 15.88
CA LEU A 295 -86.94 44.48 15.43
C LEU A 295 -87.59 43.71 16.58
N VAL A 296 -86.81 43.22 17.54
CA VAL A 296 -87.32 42.58 18.77
C VAL A 296 -88.16 43.58 19.58
N ASP A 297 -87.68 44.80 19.79
CA ASP A 297 -88.46 45.84 20.47
C ASP A 297 -89.70 46.25 19.66
N HIS A 298 -89.62 46.33 18.33
CA HIS A 298 -90.79 46.58 17.48
C HIS A 298 -91.87 45.48 17.66
N LEU A 299 -91.51 44.21 17.50
CA LEU A 299 -92.42 43.07 17.70
C LEU A 299 -93.05 43.07 19.10
N ARG A 300 -92.28 43.44 20.13
CA ARG A 300 -92.78 43.59 21.50
C ARG A 300 -93.80 44.72 21.66
N HIS A 301 -93.70 45.81 20.90
CA HIS A 301 -94.73 46.86 20.88
C HIS A 301 -95.96 46.42 20.10
N VAL A 302 -95.77 45.72 18.98
CA VAL A 302 -96.84 45.13 18.16
C VAL A 302 -97.68 44.14 18.98
N SER A 303 -97.05 43.21 19.69
CA SER A 303 -97.74 42.28 20.60
C SER A 303 -98.60 43.01 21.65
N LYS A 304 -98.07 44.04 22.33
CA LYS A 304 -98.86 44.83 23.30
C LYS A 304 -100.07 45.51 22.67
N ILE A 305 -99.96 46.01 21.44
CA ILE A 305 -101.06 46.67 20.73
C ILE A 305 -102.09 45.62 20.29
N HIS A 306 -101.64 44.47 19.79
CA HIS A 306 -102.49 43.32 19.45
C HIS A 306 -103.32 42.86 20.65
N ASP A 307 -102.71 42.75 21.84
CA ASP A 307 -103.40 42.36 23.07
C ASP A 307 -104.46 43.41 23.47
N GLN A 308 -104.10 44.70 23.42
CA GLN A 308 -105.04 45.80 23.69
C GLN A 308 -106.23 45.84 22.71
N ILE A 309 -106.00 45.56 21.43
CA ILE A 309 -107.08 45.48 20.42
C ILE A 309 -107.96 44.26 20.70
N SER A 310 -107.37 43.14 21.08
CA SER A 310 -108.08 41.90 21.44
C SER A 310 -108.99 42.09 22.66
N ASP A 311 -108.48 42.75 23.72
CA ASP A 311 -109.27 43.12 24.90
C ASP A 311 -110.48 43.99 24.54
N VAL A 312 -110.31 44.95 23.61
CA VAL A 312 -111.39 45.81 23.12
C VAL A 312 -112.44 45.00 22.34
N ILE A 313 -112.05 43.99 21.56
CA ILE A 313 -113.00 43.09 20.89
C ILE A 313 -113.82 42.29 21.91
N GLU A 314 -113.20 41.75 22.97
CA GLU A 314 -113.90 41.00 24.02
C GLU A 314 -114.95 41.88 24.72
N VAL A 315 -114.62 43.14 25.02
CA VAL A 315 -115.55 44.09 25.66
C VAL A 315 -116.75 44.45 24.77
N ILE A 316 -116.58 44.52 23.45
CA ILE A 316 -117.66 44.91 22.51
C ILE A 316 -118.57 43.72 22.17
N ASP A 317 -118.00 42.55 21.88
CA ASP A 317 -118.71 41.40 21.33
C ASP A 317 -119.26 40.45 22.41
N GLY A 318 -118.69 40.48 23.63
CA GLY A 318 -119.06 39.60 24.75
C GLY A 318 -118.71 38.11 24.55
N ASN A 319 -118.44 37.69 23.31
CA ASN A 319 -117.86 36.42 22.97
C ASN A 319 -116.34 36.46 23.19
N LYS A 320 -115.83 35.51 23.97
CA LYS A 320 -114.39 35.24 24.02
C LYS A 320 -113.92 34.71 22.66
N ILE A 321 -113.26 35.55 21.88
CA ILE A 321 -112.38 35.08 20.79
C ILE A 321 -111.10 34.55 21.44
N SER A 322 -111.23 33.39 22.07
CA SER A 322 -110.08 32.66 22.60
C SER A 322 -109.28 32.08 21.43
N ASN A 323 -107.94 32.14 21.55
CA ASN A 323 -106.95 31.37 20.78
C ASN A 323 -106.43 32.01 19.47
N ALA A 324 -105.70 33.13 19.57
CA ALA A 324 -104.77 33.57 18.50
C ALA A 324 -103.44 34.19 19.00
N SER A 325 -103.35 34.64 20.25
CA SER A 325 -102.30 35.60 20.66
C SER A 325 -100.94 35.02 21.07
N ASP A 326 -100.87 33.75 21.49
CA ASP A 326 -99.74 33.28 22.34
C ASP A 326 -98.54 32.67 21.59
N SER A 327 -98.52 32.68 20.24
CA SER A 327 -97.38 32.14 19.48
C SER A 327 -97.03 32.81 18.14
N LEU A 328 -97.66 33.93 17.77
CA LEU A 328 -97.43 34.55 16.45
C LEU A 328 -96.22 35.50 16.40
N PHE A 329 -95.80 36.05 17.56
CA PHE A 329 -94.86 37.18 17.63
C PHE A 329 -93.48 36.84 18.20
N ILE A 330 -93.11 35.55 18.27
CA ILE A 330 -91.80 35.10 18.74
C ILE A 330 -91.08 34.36 17.59
N PRO A 331 -90.21 35.04 16.83
CA PRO A 331 -89.38 34.40 15.81
C PRO A 331 -88.34 33.47 16.44
N PRO A 332 -87.94 32.38 15.76
CA PRO A 332 -86.79 31.60 16.17
C PRO A 332 -85.50 32.44 16.10
N GLU A 333 -84.58 32.19 17.03
CA GLU A 333 -83.63 33.17 17.57
C GLU A 333 -82.43 33.52 16.66
N ARG A 334 -82.50 33.35 15.33
CA ARG A 334 -81.29 33.37 14.47
C ARG A 334 -81.34 34.18 13.18
N ASP A 335 -82.46 34.36 12.49
CA ASP A 335 -82.47 35.08 11.21
C ASP A 335 -83.08 36.49 11.28
N LEU A 336 -82.36 37.50 10.80
CA LEU A 336 -82.86 38.87 10.67
C LEU A 336 -84.02 38.94 9.66
N GLU A 337 -83.99 38.13 8.60
CA GLU A 337 -85.08 38.07 7.63
C GLU A 337 -86.38 37.55 8.27
N GLU A 338 -86.27 36.54 9.15
CA GLU A 338 -87.41 36.03 9.91
C GLU A 338 -87.97 37.08 10.89
N TYR A 339 -87.10 37.88 11.55
CA TYR A 339 -87.55 39.02 12.37
C TYR A 339 -88.29 40.09 11.56
N VAL A 340 -87.81 40.45 10.36
CA VAL A 340 -88.49 41.41 9.47
C VAL A 340 -89.82 40.84 8.97
N ARG A 341 -89.84 39.58 8.55
CA ARG A 341 -91.03 38.87 8.05
C ARG A 341 -92.11 38.74 9.13
N ALA A 342 -91.72 38.40 10.35
CA ALA A 342 -92.61 38.36 11.51
C ALA A 342 -93.14 39.75 11.87
N SER A 343 -92.29 40.79 11.85
CA SER A 343 -92.72 42.18 12.06
C SER A 343 -93.79 42.61 11.05
N LEU A 344 -93.62 42.27 9.77
CA LEU A 344 -94.57 42.59 8.71
C LEU A 344 -95.91 41.85 8.90
N ALA A 345 -95.89 40.53 9.06
CA ALA A 345 -97.11 39.74 9.31
C ALA A 345 -97.85 40.18 10.59
N ALA A 346 -97.11 40.65 11.59
CA ALA A 346 -97.68 41.13 12.84
C ALA A 346 -98.37 42.50 12.70
N LEU A 347 -97.82 43.40 11.87
CA LEU A 347 -98.46 44.67 11.49
C LEU A 347 -99.74 44.42 10.66
N GLU A 348 -99.72 43.45 9.75
CA GLU A 348 -100.88 43.06 8.94
C GLU A 348 -102.03 42.54 9.82
N ASN A 349 -101.75 41.59 10.73
CA ASN A 349 -102.75 41.08 11.68
C ASN A 349 -103.32 42.19 12.59
N MET A 350 -102.49 43.10 13.11
CA MET A 350 -102.99 44.25 13.88
C MET A 350 -103.92 45.16 13.06
N HIS A 351 -103.63 45.36 11.78
CA HIS A 351 -104.49 46.14 10.90
C HIS A 351 -105.85 45.44 10.67
N GLU A 352 -105.86 44.13 10.46
CA GLU A 352 -107.09 43.34 10.34
C GLU A 352 -107.93 43.40 11.63
N LEU A 353 -107.31 43.20 12.81
CA LEU A 353 -107.99 43.31 14.10
C LEU A 353 -108.50 44.72 14.38
N SER A 354 -107.75 45.76 14.00
CA SER A 354 -108.19 47.17 14.11
C SER A 354 -109.42 47.44 13.25
N SER A 355 -109.45 46.90 12.02
CA SER A 355 -110.61 46.97 11.13
C SER A 355 -111.81 46.23 11.72
N MET A 356 -111.59 45.05 12.31
CA MET A 356 -112.63 44.28 12.98
C MET A 356 -113.21 45.01 14.21
N VAL A 357 -112.38 45.65 15.03
CA VAL A 357 -112.85 46.53 16.13
C VAL A 357 -113.72 47.65 15.58
N LEU A 358 -113.29 48.30 14.48
CA LEU A 358 -114.03 49.42 13.91
C LEU A 358 -115.43 49.01 13.45
N GLU A 359 -115.58 47.90 12.73
CA GLU A 359 -116.90 47.39 12.32
C GLU A 359 -117.75 46.94 13.52
N LYS A 360 -117.20 46.14 14.45
CA LYS A 360 -117.94 45.71 15.65
C LYS A 360 -118.38 46.89 16.53
N THR A 361 -117.56 47.95 16.64
CA THR A 361 -117.93 49.18 17.34
C THR A 361 -119.09 49.88 16.65
N LYS A 362 -119.08 49.99 15.32
CA LYS A 362 -120.21 50.56 14.55
C LYS A 362 -121.48 49.75 14.78
N ASP A 363 -121.41 48.42 14.72
CA ASP A 363 -122.56 47.54 14.93
C ASP A 363 -123.14 47.65 16.34
N PHE A 364 -122.28 47.63 17.38
CA PHE A 364 -122.69 47.83 18.76
C PHE A 364 -123.31 49.21 19.00
N VAL A 365 -122.73 50.27 18.43
CA VAL A 365 -123.30 51.63 18.52
C VAL A 365 -124.63 51.72 17.75
N ALA A 366 -124.74 51.07 16.60
CA ALA A 366 -125.99 51.00 15.84
C ALA A 366 -127.07 50.25 16.63
N GLU A 367 -126.74 49.15 17.30
CA GLU A 367 -127.62 48.41 18.20
C GLU A 367 -128.07 49.23 19.40
N ARG A 368 -127.14 49.84 20.14
CA ARG A 368 -127.49 50.75 21.24
C ARG A 368 -128.33 51.93 20.76
N SER A 369 -128.12 52.43 19.55
CA SER A 369 -128.98 53.48 18.96
C SER A 369 -130.40 52.97 18.64
N ARG A 370 -130.56 51.71 18.22
CA ARG A 370 -131.87 51.06 18.03
C ARG A 370 -132.58 50.87 19.36
N GLU A 371 -131.87 50.39 20.38
CA GLU A 371 -132.39 50.20 21.75
C GLU A 371 -132.77 51.54 22.41
N VAL A 372 -131.94 52.59 22.28
CA VAL A 372 -132.26 53.93 22.77
C VAL A 372 -133.46 54.52 22.03
N LYS A 373 -133.62 54.27 20.72
CA LYS A 373 -134.81 54.69 19.96
C LYS A 373 -136.07 53.98 20.45
N SER A 374 -136.05 52.66 20.63
CA SER A 374 -137.23 51.92 21.12
C SER A 374 -137.57 52.29 22.58
N LEU A 375 -136.57 52.46 23.45
CA LEU A 375 -136.77 53.00 24.79
C LEU A 375 -137.37 54.41 24.75
N ASN A 376 -136.85 55.31 23.91
CA ASN A 376 -137.41 56.65 23.74
C ASN A 376 -138.85 56.61 23.21
N GLU A 377 -139.16 55.72 22.25
CA GLU A 377 -140.53 55.48 21.78
C GLU A 377 -141.46 55.04 22.91
N THR A 378 -141.06 54.06 23.74
CA THR A 378 -141.84 53.64 24.92
C THR A 378 -142.01 54.78 25.94
N VAL A 379 -140.98 55.62 26.16
CA VAL A 379 -141.07 56.81 27.01
C VAL A 379 -142.04 57.84 26.41
N THR A 380 -142.02 58.09 25.09
CA THR A 380 -143.02 58.97 24.46
C THR A 380 -144.43 58.40 24.54
N GLN A 381 -144.59 57.08 24.53
CA GLN A 381 -145.88 56.42 24.70
C GLN A 381 -146.37 56.59 26.15
N LEU A 382 -145.54 56.34 27.15
CA LEU A 382 -145.85 56.57 28.57
C LEU A 382 -146.14 58.06 28.86
N ILE A 383 -145.44 58.99 28.19
CA ILE A 383 -145.75 60.43 28.28
C ILE A 383 -147.14 60.72 27.68
N ARG A 384 -147.46 60.18 26.51
CA ARG A 384 -148.80 60.31 25.88
C ARG A 384 -149.90 59.68 26.73
N GLU A 385 -149.67 58.52 27.34
CA GLU A 385 -150.60 57.88 28.27
C GLU A 385 -150.81 58.74 29.53
N LYS A 386 -149.73 59.29 30.11
CA LYS A 386 -149.78 60.24 31.24
C LYS A 386 -150.50 61.54 30.86
N GLU A 387 -150.36 62.04 29.64
CA GLU A 387 -151.10 63.19 29.13
C GLU A 387 -152.57 62.88 28.86
N HIS A 388 -152.90 61.67 28.41
CA HIS A 388 -154.27 61.19 28.24
C HIS A 388 -154.98 60.98 29.59
N ILE A 389 -154.30 60.40 30.58
CA ILE A 389 -154.76 60.36 31.98
C ILE A 389 -154.90 61.79 32.53
N GLY A 390 -153.97 62.69 32.21
CA GLY A 390 -154.02 64.11 32.59
C GLY A 390 -155.17 64.89 31.94
N SER A 391 -155.55 64.56 30.71
CA SER A 391 -156.70 65.16 30.01
C SER A 391 -158.02 64.54 30.44
N LEU A 392 -158.06 63.25 30.77
CA LEU A 392 -159.18 62.61 31.47
C LEU A 392 -159.42 63.24 32.85
N LEU A 393 -158.37 63.45 33.65
CA LEU A 393 -158.46 64.14 34.94
C LEU A 393 -158.90 65.60 34.77
N ARG A 394 -158.38 66.34 33.79
CA ARG A 394 -158.86 67.70 33.48
C ARG A 394 -160.30 67.71 32.94
N SER A 395 -160.74 66.70 32.21
CA SER A 395 -162.13 66.54 31.74
C SER A 395 -163.08 66.26 32.90
N VAL A 396 -162.68 65.39 33.84
CA VAL A 396 -163.42 65.12 35.09
C VAL A 396 -163.47 66.34 36.00
N LEU A 397 -162.39 67.13 36.09
CA LEU A 397 -162.36 68.38 36.86
C LEU A 397 -163.14 69.51 36.18
N SER A 398 -163.11 69.62 34.85
CA SER A 398 -163.88 70.61 34.09
C SER A 398 -165.38 70.32 34.15
N ARG A 399 -165.78 69.05 34.01
CA ARG A 399 -167.17 68.58 34.21
C ARG A 399 -167.63 68.67 35.68
N ARG A 400 -166.74 68.95 36.65
CA ARG A 400 -167.08 69.22 38.05
C ARG A 400 -167.37 70.71 38.33
N MET A 401 -167.07 71.63 37.41
CA MET A 401 -167.10 73.08 37.66
C MET A 401 -168.25 73.85 36.99
N SER A 402 -169.18 73.20 36.28
CA SER A 402 -170.27 73.91 35.56
C SER A 402 -171.56 73.12 35.27
N ALA A 403 -172.12 72.44 36.28
CA ALA A 403 -173.58 72.24 36.47
C ALA A 403 -173.83 71.41 37.75
N ASP A 404 -174.68 71.90 38.66
CA ASP A 404 -174.73 71.38 40.03
C ASP A 404 -175.53 70.09 40.25
N SER A 405 -174.93 69.23 41.09
CA SER A 405 -175.58 68.23 41.96
C SER A 405 -176.37 67.06 41.33
N SER A 406 -175.95 65.84 41.71
CA SER A 406 -176.84 64.70 42.02
C SER A 406 -177.89 64.25 40.96
N SER A 407 -177.47 63.43 39.98
CA SER A 407 -178.22 62.19 39.64
C SER A 407 -177.46 61.23 38.71
N LYS A 408 -176.96 60.15 39.33
CA LYS A 408 -176.73 58.78 38.84
C LYS A 408 -177.15 58.46 37.39
N THR A 409 -176.14 58.54 36.53
CA THR A 409 -176.05 58.05 35.15
C THR A 409 -176.25 56.52 35.03
N ASN A 410 -177.35 56.11 34.38
CA ASN A 410 -177.64 54.70 34.06
C ASN A 410 -177.27 54.32 32.60
N GLU A 411 -176.41 55.11 31.96
CA GLU A 411 -175.97 54.95 30.56
C GLU A 411 -174.47 54.60 30.43
N LEU A 412 -173.72 54.64 31.53
CA LEU A 412 -172.26 54.50 31.55
C LEU A 412 -171.75 53.09 31.18
N PHE A 413 -172.60 52.07 31.24
CA PHE A 413 -172.23 50.68 30.90
C PHE A 413 -172.64 50.25 29.48
N LYS A 414 -173.44 51.04 28.74
CA LYS A 414 -173.74 50.76 27.32
C LYS A 414 -172.82 51.49 26.33
N LEU A 415 -172.01 52.44 26.80
CA LEU A 415 -171.00 53.11 25.97
C LEU A 415 -169.65 52.37 25.96
N ALA A 416 -169.31 51.66 27.04
CA ALA A 416 -168.09 50.85 27.15
C ALA A 416 -168.05 49.68 26.15
N GLU A 417 -169.22 49.13 25.79
CA GLU A 417 -169.36 48.04 24.82
C GLU A 417 -169.22 48.51 23.35
N LYS A 418 -169.36 49.82 23.09
CA LYS A 418 -169.24 50.41 21.75
C LYS A 418 -167.86 51.03 21.50
N GLY A 419 -167.25 51.64 22.52
CA GLY A 419 -165.94 52.28 22.41
C GLY A 419 -164.79 51.35 22.01
N LEU A 420 -164.84 50.07 22.40
CA LEU A 420 -163.81 49.10 22.02
C LEU A 420 -163.95 48.59 20.57
N LYS A 421 -165.16 48.63 19.99
CA LYS A 421 -165.42 48.31 18.57
C LYS A 421 -165.17 49.50 17.64
N GLU A 422 -165.34 50.72 18.13
CA GLU A 422 -165.05 51.95 17.37
C GLU A 422 -163.58 52.40 17.48
N SER A 423 -162.77 51.77 18.36
CA SER A 423 -161.32 52.01 18.48
C SER A 423 -160.44 51.03 17.66
N GLY A 424 -161.03 50.28 16.73
CA GLY A 424 -160.27 49.70 15.60
C GLY A 424 -159.43 48.45 15.85
N ILE A 425 -159.71 47.64 16.88
CA ILE A 425 -159.03 46.35 17.10
C ILE A 425 -160.06 45.21 17.21
N ASP A 426 -160.44 44.66 16.05
CA ASP A 426 -160.80 43.25 15.94
C ASP A 426 -160.31 42.73 14.57
N TYR A 427 -159.59 41.61 14.57
CA TYR A 427 -158.63 41.26 13.52
C TYR A 427 -159.18 40.13 12.62
N ARG A 428 -159.55 40.42 11.35
CA ARG A 428 -159.97 39.37 10.38
C ARG A 428 -159.68 39.66 8.89
N PHE A 429 -158.81 38.81 8.32
CA PHE A 429 -158.79 38.18 6.98
C PHE A 429 -159.11 38.97 5.69
N SER A 430 -158.26 38.80 4.67
CA SER A 430 -158.61 37.97 3.48
C SER A 430 -157.41 37.61 2.59
N ASN A 431 -157.53 36.46 1.90
CA ASN A 431 -156.56 35.89 0.96
C ASN A 431 -156.50 36.63 -0.40
N HIS A 432 -155.42 36.42 -1.18
CA HIS A 432 -155.38 36.02 -2.61
C HIS A 432 -153.92 36.11 -3.11
N THR A 433 -153.23 35.08 -3.63
CA THR A 433 -153.38 34.32 -4.91
C THR A 433 -153.48 35.17 -6.18
N GLY A 434 -152.42 35.13 -6.99
CA GLY A 434 -152.30 35.63 -8.36
C GLY A 434 -150.81 35.63 -8.74
N ASN A 435 -150.37 34.80 -9.69
CA ASN A 435 -150.38 35.05 -11.15
C ASN A 435 -149.08 35.77 -11.61
N GLU A 436 -148.49 35.57 -12.79
CA GLU A 436 -148.75 34.64 -13.92
C GLU A 436 -147.77 34.97 -15.07
N LYS A 437 -147.30 33.93 -15.79
CA LYS A 437 -146.85 33.85 -17.21
C LYS A 437 -145.72 32.79 -17.34
N VAL A 438 -145.84 31.67 -18.08
CA VAL A 438 -146.45 31.39 -19.41
C VAL A 438 -145.68 32.17 -20.49
N PHE A 439 -145.01 31.58 -21.48
CA PHE A 439 -145.43 30.67 -22.57
C PHE A 439 -144.27 29.70 -22.95
N SER A 440 -144.38 28.47 -23.48
CA SER A 440 -145.30 27.82 -24.43
C SER A 440 -145.22 28.30 -25.89
N SER A 441 -144.60 27.52 -26.79
CA SER A 441 -145.33 26.82 -27.88
C SER A 441 -144.39 26.09 -28.85
N ASN A 442 -144.85 24.92 -29.32
CA ASN A 442 -144.40 24.32 -30.59
C ASN A 442 -144.96 25.14 -31.78
N LYS A 443 -144.36 25.05 -32.98
CA LYS A 443 -145.05 24.46 -34.15
C LYS A 443 -144.22 24.39 -35.44
N ASP A 444 -144.65 23.47 -36.30
CA ASP A 444 -144.27 23.26 -37.69
C ASP A 444 -144.49 24.49 -38.59
N GLY A 445 -143.73 24.55 -39.69
CA GLY A 445 -143.89 25.58 -40.72
C GLY A 445 -143.02 25.37 -41.96
N ASN A 446 -143.22 24.26 -42.69
CA ASN A 446 -142.77 24.13 -44.08
C ASN A 446 -143.24 25.35 -44.90
N PHE A 447 -142.34 26.06 -45.61
CA PHE A 447 -142.55 26.56 -46.98
C PHE A 447 -141.27 27.17 -47.57
N GLU A 448 -140.98 26.75 -48.81
CA GLU A 448 -140.23 27.45 -49.88
C GLU A 448 -138.80 27.96 -49.63
N LEU A 449 -137.88 27.34 -50.38
CA LEU A 449 -136.55 27.84 -50.74
C LEU A 449 -136.64 29.26 -51.32
N ASP A 450 -135.72 30.15 -50.90
CA ASP A 450 -134.76 30.81 -51.81
C ASP A 450 -133.66 31.56 -51.00
N ASP A 451 -132.41 31.39 -51.46
CA ASP A 451 -131.15 32.09 -51.14
C ASP A 451 -130.66 32.34 -49.69
N ASP A 452 -131.50 32.68 -48.70
CA ASP A 452 -131.03 33.12 -47.36
C ASP A 452 -130.49 31.97 -46.49
N GLU A 453 -131.11 30.79 -46.52
CA GLU A 453 -130.60 29.59 -45.82
C GLU A 453 -129.32 29.03 -46.47
N ILE A 454 -129.22 29.13 -47.80
CA ILE A 454 -128.01 28.72 -48.54
C ILE A 454 -126.86 29.70 -48.21
N SER A 455 -127.15 31.00 -48.11
CA SER A 455 -126.16 32.01 -47.74
C SER A 455 -125.68 31.88 -46.29
N THR A 456 -126.58 31.58 -45.35
CA THR A 456 -126.20 31.33 -43.94
C THR A 456 -125.48 29.99 -43.75
N LEU A 457 -125.88 28.92 -44.46
CA LEU A 457 -125.15 27.64 -44.45
C LEU A 457 -123.77 27.78 -45.11
N ALA A 458 -123.66 28.50 -46.23
CA ALA A 458 -122.39 28.80 -46.88
C ALA A 458 -121.48 29.63 -45.97
N GLY A 459 -122.00 30.65 -45.28
CA GLY A 459 -121.25 31.43 -44.29
C GLY A 459 -120.80 30.61 -43.08
N ALA A 460 -121.63 29.69 -42.59
CA ALA A 460 -121.25 28.74 -41.54
C ALA A 460 -120.15 27.77 -42.01
N LEU A 461 -120.27 27.24 -43.24
CA LEU A 461 -119.27 26.37 -43.85
C LEU A 461 -117.95 27.12 -44.09
N GLU A 462 -118.00 28.36 -44.57
CA GLU A 462 -116.84 29.23 -44.78
C GLU A 462 -116.13 29.55 -43.46
N ASN A 463 -116.88 29.80 -42.38
CA ASN A 463 -116.32 30.00 -41.04
C ASN A 463 -115.69 28.72 -40.48
N ILE A 464 -116.31 27.54 -40.68
CA ILE A 464 -115.71 26.25 -40.31
C ILE A 464 -114.44 25.99 -41.13
N ILE A 465 -114.43 26.29 -42.43
CA ILE A 465 -113.25 26.15 -43.29
C ILE A 465 -112.14 27.09 -42.82
N LYS A 466 -112.43 28.37 -42.54
CA LYS A 466 -111.46 29.33 -41.99
C LYS A 466 -110.91 28.89 -40.64
N GLN A 467 -111.77 28.42 -39.74
CA GLN A 467 -111.34 27.89 -38.44
C GLN A 467 -110.43 26.68 -38.60
N SER A 468 -110.77 25.73 -39.49
CA SER A 468 -109.93 24.58 -39.80
C SER A 468 -108.62 24.96 -40.50
N GLN A 469 -108.60 26.02 -41.30
CA GLN A 469 -107.37 26.55 -41.91
C GLN A 469 -106.45 27.17 -40.87
N ILE A 470 -107.00 27.90 -39.89
CA ILE A 470 -106.23 28.43 -38.75
C ILE A 470 -105.67 27.28 -37.93
N GLU A 471 -106.49 26.28 -37.58
CA GLU A 471 -106.07 25.08 -36.84
C GLU A 471 -104.98 24.28 -37.60
N ILE A 472 -105.09 24.14 -38.92
CA ILE A 472 -104.04 23.52 -39.76
C ILE A 472 -102.73 24.33 -39.71
N ILE A 473 -102.79 25.67 -39.72
CA ILE A 473 -101.61 26.54 -39.62
C ILE A 473 -100.98 26.45 -38.23
N GLU A 474 -101.78 26.44 -37.15
CA GLU A 474 -101.31 26.26 -35.77
C GLU A 474 -100.67 24.87 -35.56
N LEU A 475 -101.27 23.82 -36.12
CA LEU A 475 -100.69 22.47 -36.12
C LEU A 475 -99.41 22.37 -36.96
N GLN A 476 -99.30 23.13 -38.06
CA GLN A 476 -98.06 23.22 -38.83
C GLN A 476 -96.95 23.93 -38.05
N HIS A 477 -97.25 25.06 -37.39
CA HIS A 477 -96.30 25.76 -36.54
C HIS A 477 -95.80 24.89 -35.39
N THR A 478 -96.70 24.22 -34.64
CA THR A 478 -96.29 23.31 -33.55
C THR A 478 -95.48 22.10 -34.03
N VAL A 479 -95.77 21.56 -35.23
CA VAL A 479 -94.96 20.50 -35.85
C VAL A 479 -93.58 21.01 -36.27
N ASP A 480 -93.46 22.25 -36.74
CA ASP A 480 -92.18 22.85 -37.12
C ASP A 480 -91.36 23.25 -35.87
N GLU A 481 -92.00 23.71 -34.79
CA GLU A 481 -91.40 23.94 -33.47
C GLU A 481 -90.84 22.62 -32.89
N LEU A 482 -91.64 21.55 -32.85
CA LEU A 482 -91.19 20.22 -32.41
C LEU A 482 -90.05 19.67 -33.28
N ARG A 483 -90.02 20.00 -34.58
CA ARG A 483 -88.89 19.63 -35.46
C ARG A 483 -87.63 20.43 -35.13
N ALA A 484 -87.76 21.71 -34.80
CA ALA A 484 -86.66 22.55 -34.33
C ALA A 484 -86.11 22.05 -32.99
N GLU A 485 -86.97 21.80 -32.00
CA GLU A 485 -86.58 21.22 -30.71
C GLU A 485 -85.88 19.86 -30.87
N SER A 486 -86.42 18.98 -31.72
CA SER A 486 -85.80 17.69 -32.05
C SER A 486 -84.40 17.85 -32.67
N SER A 487 -84.21 18.85 -33.54
CA SER A 487 -82.90 19.15 -34.13
C SER A 487 -81.89 19.66 -33.09
N LEU A 488 -82.31 20.53 -32.17
CA LEU A 488 -81.48 21.04 -31.07
C LEU A 488 -81.11 19.93 -30.07
N LEU A 489 -82.05 19.04 -29.75
CA LEU A 489 -81.80 17.86 -28.92
C LEU A 489 -80.80 16.92 -29.60
N LYS A 490 -80.92 16.70 -30.91
CA LYS A 490 -79.97 15.90 -31.70
C LYS A 490 -78.57 16.52 -31.69
N GLU A 491 -78.45 17.82 -31.92
CA GLU A 491 -77.16 18.54 -31.85
C GLU A 491 -76.53 18.43 -30.46
N ARG A 492 -77.32 18.57 -29.39
CA ARG A 492 -76.84 18.40 -28.00
C ARG A 492 -76.35 16.98 -27.73
N VAL A 493 -77.07 15.95 -28.20
CA VAL A 493 -76.64 14.55 -28.08
C VAL A 493 -75.37 14.27 -28.90
N GLU A 494 -75.25 14.83 -30.10
CA GLU A 494 -74.03 14.71 -30.92
C GLU A 494 -72.83 15.44 -30.30
N ALA A 495 -73.04 16.60 -29.66
CA ALA A 495 -72.00 17.30 -28.90
C ALA A 495 -71.54 16.47 -27.70
N GLN A 496 -72.48 15.98 -26.89
CA GLN A 496 -72.18 15.12 -25.74
C GLN A 496 -71.47 13.81 -26.15
N ALA A 497 -71.84 13.22 -27.29
CA ALA A 497 -71.16 12.04 -27.83
C ALA A 497 -69.70 12.34 -28.24
N LYS A 498 -69.43 13.52 -28.81
CA LYS A 498 -68.07 13.97 -29.15
C LYS A 498 -67.23 14.23 -27.90
N GLU A 499 -67.80 14.87 -26.87
CA GLU A 499 -67.15 15.10 -25.58
C GLU A 499 -66.82 13.78 -24.85
N LEU A 500 -67.74 12.81 -24.86
CA LEU A 500 -67.51 11.47 -24.31
C LEU A 500 -66.41 10.73 -25.07
N LEU A 501 -66.35 10.83 -26.41
CA LEU A 501 -65.29 10.21 -27.21
C LEU A 501 -63.92 10.83 -26.91
N GLN A 502 -63.82 12.15 -26.82
CA GLN A 502 -62.58 12.83 -26.42
C GLN A 502 -62.16 12.49 -24.99
N SER A 503 -63.12 12.35 -24.07
CA SER A 503 -62.86 11.96 -22.68
C SER A 503 -62.36 10.51 -22.58
N LYS A 504 -62.91 9.61 -23.41
CA LYS A 504 -62.43 8.22 -23.55
C LYS A 504 -61.00 8.15 -24.08
N GLN A 505 -60.67 8.91 -25.13
CA GLN A 505 -59.32 8.97 -25.68
C GLN A 505 -58.30 9.48 -24.64
N LYS A 506 -58.65 10.51 -23.86
CA LYS A 506 -57.82 11.00 -22.76
C LYS A 506 -57.64 9.98 -21.64
N LEU A 507 -58.66 9.17 -21.35
CA LEU A 507 -58.57 8.06 -20.40
C LEU A 507 -57.61 6.97 -20.90
N GLU A 508 -57.74 6.54 -22.16
CA GLU A 508 -56.85 5.55 -22.79
C GLU A 508 -55.39 6.05 -22.82
N GLU A 509 -55.16 7.34 -23.10
CA GLU A 509 -53.84 7.96 -23.00
C GLU A 509 -53.26 8.02 -21.57
N LEU A 510 -54.11 8.13 -20.54
CA LEU A 510 -53.68 8.16 -19.14
C LEU A 510 -53.41 6.75 -18.62
N GLU A 511 -54.24 5.77 -18.99
CA GLU A 511 -54.06 4.34 -18.68
C GLU A 511 -52.73 3.82 -19.27
N GLU A 512 -52.41 4.18 -20.52
CA GLU A 512 -51.12 3.82 -21.13
C GLU A 512 -49.93 4.50 -20.44
N LYS A 513 -50.07 5.77 -20.02
CA LYS A 513 -49.02 6.46 -19.24
C LYS A 513 -48.83 5.84 -17.85
N GLU A 514 -49.91 5.40 -17.21
CA GLU A 514 -49.86 4.66 -15.94
C GLU A 514 -49.18 3.30 -16.12
N ARG A 515 -49.51 2.55 -17.19
CA ARG A 515 -48.85 1.28 -17.53
C ARG A 515 -47.34 1.45 -17.70
N VAL A 516 -46.92 2.42 -18.52
CA VAL A 516 -45.49 2.71 -18.76
C VAL A 516 -44.79 3.23 -17.50
N ALA A 517 -45.47 4.01 -16.66
CA ALA A 517 -44.92 4.45 -15.37
C ALA A 517 -44.73 3.28 -14.41
N ASN A 518 -45.67 2.34 -14.34
CA ASN A 518 -45.57 1.13 -13.52
C ASN A 518 -44.44 0.22 -14.01
N GLU A 519 -44.32 -0.03 -15.31
CA GLU A 519 -43.21 -0.80 -15.90
C GLU A 519 -41.83 -0.17 -15.60
N ASN A 520 -41.74 1.17 -15.62
CA ASN A 520 -40.53 1.90 -15.23
C ASN A 520 -40.22 1.79 -13.73
N VAL A 521 -41.24 1.89 -12.87
CA VAL A 521 -41.08 1.71 -11.40
C VAL A 521 -40.66 0.29 -11.06
N GLU A 522 -41.21 -0.73 -11.73
CA GLU A 522 -40.79 -2.13 -11.59
C GLU A 522 -39.33 -2.33 -12.03
N GLY A 523 -38.91 -1.74 -13.15
CA GLY A 523 -37.52 -1.73 -13.59
C GLY A 523 -36.57 -1.10 -12.56
N LEU A 524 -36.91 0.09 -12.07
CA LEU A 524 -36.13 0.77 -11.03
C LEU A 524 -36.09 -0.02 -9.71
N MET A 525 -37.15 -0.73 -9.34
CA MET A 525 -37.15 -1.62 -8.17
C MET A 525 -36.17 -2.80 -8.34
N LEU A 526 -36.07 -3.38 -9.54
CA LEU A 526 -35.10 -4.45 -9.83
C LEU A 526 -33.67 -3.93 -9.77
N ASP A 527 -33.40 -2.74 -10.34
CA ASP A 527 -32.08 -2.11 -10.28
C ASP A 527 -31.67 -1.73 -8.85
N ILE A 528 -32.61 -1.24 -8.03
CA ILE A 528 -32.39 -0.97 -6.60
C ILE A 528 -32.04 -2.28 -5.86
N ALA A 529 -32.79 -3.35 -6.07
CA ALA A 529 -32.52 -4.64 -5.42
C ALA A 529 -31.14 -5.20 -5.82
N ALA A 530 -30.76 -5.11 -7.10
CA ALA A 530 -29.44 -5.51 -7.58
C ALA A 530 -28.31 -4.66 -6.94
N ALA A 531 -28.51 -3.35 -6.81
CA ALA A 531 -27.57 -2.45 -6.14
C ALA A 531 -27.45 -2.75 -4.64
N GLU A 532 -28.54 -3.09 -3.95
CA GLU A 532 -28.51 -3.53 -2.54
C GLU A 532 -27.75 -4.86 -2.36
N GLU A 533 -27.92 -5.80 -3.29
CA GLU A 533 -27.12 -7.04 -3.32
C GLU A 533 -25.63 -6.79 -3.59
N GLU A 534 -25.27 -5.78 -4.37
CA GLU A 534 -23.87 -5.36 -4.55
C GLU A 534 -23.32 -4.68 -3.30
N ILE A 535 -24.05 -3.72 -2.72
CA ILE A 535 -23.66 -3.04 -1.48
C ILE A 535 -23.42 -4.04 -0.35
N THR A 536 -24.28 -5.07 -0.22
CA THR A 536 -24.08 -6.13 0.78
C THR A 536 -22.86 -7.01 0.47
N ARG A 537 -22.61 -7.37 -0.79
CA ARG A 537 -21.38 -8.07 -1.21
C ARG A 537 -20.11 -7.26 -0.89
N TRP A 538 -20.05 -5.99 -1.27
CA TRP A 538 -18.93 -5.10 -0.96
C TRP A 538 -18.72 -4.91 0.55
N LYS A 539 -19.80 -4.77 1.32
CA LYS A 539 -19.75 -4.67 2.79
C LYS A 539 -19.18 -5.92 3.44
N VAL A 540 -19.55 -7.11 2.97
CA VAL A 540 -19.00 -8.39 3.46
C VAL A 540 -17.52 -8.52 3.10
N ALA A 541 -17.13 -8.17 1.87
CA ALA A 541 -15.72 -8.19 1.45
C ALA A 541 -14.85 -7.26 2.30
N ALA A 542 -15.28 -6.00 2.49
CA ALA A 542 -14.58 -5.03 3.33
C ALA A 542 -14.48 -5.48 4.81
N GLN A 543 -15.52 -6.15 5.33
CA GLN A 543 -15.48 -6.70 6.69
C GLN A 543 -14.51 -7.90 6.81
N GLN A 544 -14.41 -8.73 5.78
CA GLN A 544 -13.43 -9.83 5.73
C GLN A 544 -11.99 -9.30 5.61
N GLU A 545 -11.76 -8.28 4.78
CA GLU A 545 -10.45 -7.64 4.64
C GLU A 545 -10.02 -6.95 5.96
N ALA A 546 -10.93 -6.23 6.62
CA ALA A 546 -10.66 -5.65 7.94
C ALA A 546 -10.35 -6.71 9.01
N ALA A 547 -11.03 -7.87 8.97
CA ALA A 547 -10.74 -8.98 9.86
C ALA A 547 -9.37 -9.64 9.57
N ALA A 548 -9.01 -9.80 8.30
CA ALA A 548 -7.70 -10.29 7.88
C ALA A 548 -6.57 -9.33 8.27
N GLY A 549 -6.74 -8.02 8.04
CA GLY A 549 -5.80 -6.99 8.46
C GLY A 549 -5.57 -6.99 9.97
N LYS A 550 -6.63 -7.17 10.77
CA LYS A 550 -6.53 -7.30 12.23
C LYS A 550 -5.79 -8.58 12.67
N ALA A 551 -5.96 -9.70 11.97
CA ALA A 551 -5.20 -10.92 12.25
C ALA A 551 -3.70 -10.72 11.97
N VAL A 552 -3.36 -10.09 10.84
CA VAL A 552 -1.97 -9.72 10.50
C VAL A 552 -1.37 -8.74 11.51
N GLU A 553 -2.14 -7.76 11.99
CA GLU A 553 -1.71 -6.87 13.09
C GLU A 553 -1.38 -7.66 14.37
N GLN A 554 -2.22 -8.63 14.74
CA GLN A 554 -1.99 -9.50 15.90
C GLN A 554 -0.72 -10.34 15.76
N ASP A 555 -0.45 -10.89 14.57
CA ASP A 555 0.78 -11.63 14.28
C ASP A 555 2.03 -10.73 14.38
N TYR A 556 1.97 -9.49 13.87
CA TYR A 556 3.06 -8.53 14.03
C TYR A 556 3.26 -8.11 15.50
N VAL A 557 2.19 -7.92 16.28
CA VAL A 557 2.29 -7.63 17.72
C VAL A 557 2.92 -8.81 18.47
N ALA A 558 2.58 -10.05 18.11
CA ALA A 558 3.20 -11.25 18.68
C ALA A 558 4.70 -11.33 18.32
N GLN A 559 5.08 -11.12 17.05
CA GLN A 559 6.49 -11.08 16.63
C GLN A 559 7.27 -9.97 17.35
N LEU A 560 6.69 -8.77 17.50
CA LEU A 560 7.31 -7.67 18.25
C LEU A 560 7.47 -8.00 19.74
N HIS A 561 6.56 -8.77 20.33
CA HIS A 561 6.73 -9.27 21.70
C HIS A 561 7.92 -10.23 21.80
N THR A 562 8.00 -11.23 20.91
CA THR A 562 9.12 -12.19 20.88
C THR A 562 10.46 -11.49 20.69
N ILE A 563 10.58 -10.59 19.71
CA ILE A 563 11.83 -9.84 19.45
C ILE A 563 12.20 -8.95 20.65
N ARG A 564 11.22 -8.35 21.35
CA ARG A 564 11.49 -7.60 22.59
C ARG A 564 12.00 -8.51 23.71
N GLN A 565 11.44 -9.71 23.85
CA GLN A 565 11.90 -10.68 24.84
C GLN A 565 13.34 -11.14 24.53
N GLU A 566 13.62 -11.55 23.29
CA GLU A 566 14.97 -11.90 22.83
C GLU A 566 15.98 -10.77 23.05
N LEU A 567 15.56 -9.51 22.85
CA LEU A 567 16.39 -8.33 23.12
C LEU A 567 16.70 -8.15 24.61
N GLU A 568 15.74 -8.34 25.52
CA GLU A 568 15.99 -8.28 26.97
C GLU A 568 16.85 -9.45 27.46
N GLU A 569 16.64 -10.66 26.94
CA GLU A 569 17.49 -11.83 27.22
C GLU A 569 18.93 -11.59 26.72
N ALA A 570 19.10 -11.04 25.51
CA ALA A 570 20.41 -10.67 24.98
C ALA A 570 21.09 -9.58 25.84
N LYS A 571 20.37 -8.53 26.25
CA LYS A 571 20.90 -7.50 27.18
C LYS A 571 21.35 -8.09 28.50
N GLN A 572 20.56 -8.99 29.10
CA GLN A 572 20.92 -9.66 30.35
C GLN A 572 22.20 -10.49 30.17
N SER A 573 22.33 -11.25 29.07
CA SER A 573 23.54 -12.01 28.75
C SER A 573 24.79 -11.12 28.60
N VAL A 574 24.63 -9.93 28.01
CA VAL A 574 25.71 -8.93 27.87
C VAL A 574 26.11 -8.36 29.23
N LEU A 575 25.16 -8.04 30.11
CA LEU A 575 25.45 -7.57 31.47
C LEU A 575 26.20 -8.63 32.30
N GLU A 576 25.89 -9.91 32.10
CA GLU A 576 26.61 -11.02 32.75
C GLU A 576 28.01 -11.24 32.16
N ALA A 577 28.17 -11.09 30.84
CA ALA A 577 29.48 -11.10 30.20
C ALA A 577 30.35 -9.92 30.66
N GLU A 578 29.78 -8.73 30.83
CA GLU A 578 30.47 -7.54 31.35
C GLU A 578 30.93 -7.75 32.80
N LYS A 579 30.08 -8.33 33.67
CA LYS A 579 30.48 -8.72 35.04
C LYS A 579 31.62 -9.73 35.03
N LYS A 580 31.54 -10.77 34.19
CA LYS A 580 32.59 -11.79 34.03
C LYS A 580 33.90 -11.19 33.48
N LEU A 581 33.81 -10.15 32.65
CA LEU A 581 34.96 -9.40 32.13
C LEU A 581 35.60 -8.56 33.23
N LYS A 582 34.82 -7.76 33.98
CA LYS A 582 35.32 -6.95 35.10
C LYS A 582 36.03 -7.79 36.17
N PHE A 583 35.47 -8.95 36.53
CA PHE A 583 36.14 -9.89 37.44
C PHE A 583 37.49 -10.39 36.91
N LYS A 584 37.61 -10.63 35.60
CA LYS A 584 38.90 -10.99 34.96
C LYS A 584 39.88 -9.82 34.93
N GLU A 585 39.40 -8.59 34.71
CA GLU A 585 40.23 -7.37 34.78
C GLU A 585 40.76 -7.13 36.19
N GLU A 586 39.92 -7.25 37.22
CA GLU A 586 40.32 -7.19 38.64
C GLU A 586 41.32 -8.29 39.00
N THR A 587 41.09 -9.53 38.54
CA THR A 587 42.02 -10.65 38.74
C THR A 587 43.36 -10.39 38.04
N ALA A 588 43.36 -9.84 36.83
CA ALA A 588 44.57 -9.47 36.11
C ALA A 588 45.32 -8.31 36.80
N ALA A 589 44.61 -7.30 37.30
CA ALA A 589 45.18 -6.19 38.06
C ALA A 589 45.83 -6.67 39.39
N ALA A 590 45.18 -7.61 40.09
CA ALA A 590 45.74 -8.25 41.27
C ALA A 590 47.01 -9.07 40.94
N ALA A 591 46.97 -9.85 39.85
CA ALA A 591 48.13 -10.64 39.39
C ALA A 591 49.31 -9.75 38.96
N MET A 592 49.06 -8.63 38.26
CA MET A 592 50.09 -7.64 37.92
C MET A 592 50.69 -7.01 39.19
N SER A 593 49.84 -6.59 40.15
CA SER A 593 50.29 -6.03 41.43
C SER A 593 51.14 -7.03 42.23
N ALA A 594 50.76 -8.31 42.23
CA ALA A 594 51.51 -9.38 42.88
C ALA A 594 52.87 -9.64 42.19
N ARG A 595 52.91 -9.62 40.85
CA ARG A 595 54.17 -9.72 40.09
C ARG A 595 55.09 -8.55 40.39
N ASP A 596 54.59 -7.33 40.38
CA ASP A 596 55.40 -6.12 40.59
C ASP A 596 55.94 -6.08 42.03
N ALA A 597 55.15 -6.55 43.01
CA ALA A 597 55.61 -6.78 44.38
C ALA A 597 56.71 -7.86 44.44
N ALA A 598 56.55 -9.00 43.74
CA ALA A 598 57.55 -10.05 43.68
C ALA A 598 58.86 -9.58 43.01
N GLU A 599 58.79 -8.80 41.94
CA GLU A 599 59.95 -8.15 41.31
C GLU A 599 60.66 -7.19 42.27
N SER A 600 59.92 -6.41 43.06
CA SER A 600 60.51 -5.52 44.07
C SER A 600 61.25 -6.31 45.16
N SER A 601 60.68 -7.45 45.58
CA SER A 601 61.30 -8.36 46.53
C SER A 601 62.55 -9.04 45.96
N LEU A 602 62.53 -9.42 44.67
CA LEU A 602 63.69 -9.98 43.97
C LEU A 602 64.83 -8.97 43.87
N LYS A 603 64.55 -7.74 43.42
CA LYS A 603 65.52 -6.63 43.37
C LYS A 603 66.13 -6.35 44.75
N LEU A 604 65.33 -6.46 45.82
CA LEU A 604 65.80 -6.32 47.20
C LEU A 604 66.65 -7.52 47.67
N ALA A 605 66.35 -8.74 47.22
CA ALA A 605 67.19 -9.91 47.46
C ALA A 605 68.52 -9.81 46.71
N ASP A 606 68.52 -9.37 45.45
CA ASP A 606 69.72 -9.17 44.64
C ASP A 606 70.66 -8.12 45.25
N THR A 607 70.13 -6.98 45.72
CA THR A 607 70.93 -5.96 46.42
C THR A 607 71.44 -6.42 47.80
N ARG A 608 70.78 -7.37 48.46
CA ARG A 608 71.35 -8.07 49.63
C ARG A 608 72.47 -9.02 49.21
N ALA A 609 72.29 -9.76 48.10
CA ALA A 609 73.27 -10.70 47.58
C ALA A 609 74.53 -10.02 47.02
N THR A 610 74.45 -8.83 46.41
CA THR A 610 75.64 -8.04 46.05
C THR A 610 76.42 -7.60 47.28
N ARG A 611 75.76 -7.02 48.30
CA ARG A 611 76.40 -6.64 49.58
C ARG A 611 77.06 -7.83 50.29
N LEU A 612 76.45 -9.02 50.22
CA LEU A 612 77.05 -10.24 50.76
C LEU A 612 78.27 -10.70 49.94
N ARG A 613 78.23 -10.58 48.61
CA ARG A 613 79.40 -10.85 47.74
C ARG A 613 80.54 -9.87 48.01
N GLU A 614 80.27 -8.57 48.04
CA GLU A 614 81.23 -7.52 48.44
C GLU A 614 81.84 -7.83 49.81
N ARG A 615 81.03 -8.29 50.78
CA ARG A 615 81.53 -8.67 52.11
C ARG A 615 82.37 -9.96 52.10
N ILE A 616 82.07 -10.93 51.23
CA ILE A 616 82.86 -12.14 51.05
C ILE A 616 84.18 -11.80 50.34
N GLU A 617 84.17 -10.93 49.33
CA GLU A 617 85.35 -10.44 48.63
C GLU A 617 86.29 -9.69 49.59
N GLU A 618 85.74 -8.78 50.41
CA GLU A 618 86.47 -8.11 51.51
C GLU A 618 87.09 -9.12 52.50
N LEU A 619 86.32 -10.11 52.96
CA LEU A 619 86.84 -11.16 53.87
C LEU A 619 87.88 -12.07 53.19
N THR A 620 87.78 -12.27 51.87
CA THR A 620 88.74 -13.04 51.07
C THR A 620 90.03 -12.26 50.88
N SER A 621 89.93 -10.95 50.59
CA SER A 621 91.08 -10.05 50.53
C SER A 621 91.78 -9.94 51.90
N GLN A 622 91.03 -9.87 53.01
CA GLN A 622 91.61 -9.96 54.36
C GLN A 622 92.29 -11.31 54.62
N LEU A 623 91.76 -12.42 54.09
CA LEU A 623 92.40 -13.74 54.15
C LEU A 623 93.69 -13.79 53.33
N GLU A 624 93.70 -13.23 52.12
CA GLU A 624 94.88 -13.12 51.26
C GLU A 624 95.94 -12.20 51.86
N GLU A 625 95.57 -11.07 52.46
CA GLU A 625 96.47 -10.21 53.22
C GLU A 625 97.04 -10.92 54.46
N LEU A 626 96.23 -11.71 55.15
CA LEU A 626 96.69 -12.53 56.27
C LEU A 626 97.65 -13.62 55.81
N ASP A 627 97.41 -14.28 54.67
CA ASP A 627 98.30 -15.32 54.14
C ASP A 627 99.58 -14.72 53.51
N ALA A 628 99.52 -13.50 52.96
CA ALA A 628 100.67 -12.70 52.56
C ALA A 628 101.50 -12.21 53.76
N ARG A 629 100.86 -11.79 54.87
CA ARG A 629 101.53 -11.52 56.15
C ARG A 629 102.15 -12.78 56.75
N LYS A 630 101.48 -13.92 56.64
CA LYS A 630 101.99 -15.23 57.08
C LYS A 630 103.14 -15.73 56.20
N SER A 631 103.16 -15.32 54.93
CA SER A 631 104.27 -15.55 54.00
C SER A 631 105.49 -14.65 54.24
N SER A 632 105.31 -13.50 54.92
CA SER A 632 106.43 -12.62 55.32
C SER A 632 106.90 -12.81 56.77
N ILE A 633 106.19 -13.58 57.61
CA ILE A 633 106.57 -13.84 59.01
C ILE A 633 106.76 -15.34 59.28
N ASN A 634 108.03 -15.75 59.21
CA ASN A 634 108.63 -16.98 59.75
C ASN A 634 108.11 -18.34 59.27
N GLY A 635 109.05 -19.10 58.72
CA GLY A 635 108.87 -20.53 58.48
C GLY A 635 108.54 -21.31 59.76
N LYS A 636 107.30 -21.79 59.85
CA LYS A 636 106.86 -22.89 60.72
C LYS A 636 105.72 -23.62 60.02
N ARG A 637 105.91 -24.91 59.72
CA ARG A 637 104.81 -25.83 59.38
C ARG A 637 103.84 -25.92 60.58
N PRO A 638 102.53 -25.76 60.34
CA PRO A 638 101.59 -26.84 60.65
C PRO A 638 100.91 -27.29 59.35
N ARG A 639 100.98 -28.59 59.00
CA ARG A 639 99.91 -29.56 59.31
C ARG A 639 98.53 -29.07 58.84
N TYR A 640 98.07 -29.66 57.74
CA TYR A 640 96.66 -29.64 57.35
C TYR A 640 95.79 -30.09 58.53
N ILE A 641 94.94 -29.18 59.01
CA ILE A 641 93.79 -29.51 59.85
C ILE A 641 92.60 -29.54 58.89
N CYS A 642 92.23 -30.72 58.42
CA CYS A 642 90.96 -30.90 57.73
C CYS A 642 89.83 -30.74 58.76
N TRP A 643 89.07 -29.65 58.63
CA TRP A 643 87.95 -29.35 59.52
C TRP A 643 86.73 -30.26 59.21
N PRO A 644 85.87 -30.60 60.18
CA PRO A 644 84.85 -31.63 59.99
C PRO A 644 83.63 -31.19 59.18
N TRP A 645 83.11 -32.08 58.34
CA TRP A 645 81.86 -31.92 57.58
C TRP A 645 80.61 -32.09 58.45
N GLN A 646 80.36 -31.16 59.39
CA GLN A 646 79.23 -31.25 60.33
C GLN A 646 78.34 -29.99 60.40
N TRP A 647 78.39 -29.13 59.37
CA TRP A 647 77.62 -27.87 59.31
C TRP A 647 76.69 -27.72 58.09
N LEU A 648 76.52 -28.78 57.29
CA LEU A 648 75.39 -28.89 56.36
C LEU A 648 74.28 -29.67 57.06
N GLY A 649 73.35 -28.94 57.69
CA GLY A 649 72.26 -29.48 58.50
C GLY A 649 71.23 -30.26 57.69
N LEU A 650 71.55 -31.50 57.37
CA LEU A 650 70.63 -32.52 56.86
C LEU A 650 70.35 -33.54 57.97
N ASP A 651 69.38 -33.25 58.83
CA ASP A 651 68.82 -34.25 59.75
C ASP A 651 67.71 -35.05 59.05
N PRO A 652 67.81 -36.38 58.98
CA PRO A 652 66.73 -37.23 58.49
C PRO A 652 65.81 -37.76 59.62
N ILE A 653 64.53 -37.37 59.55
CA ILE A 653 63.33 -38.15 59.94
C ILE A 653 63.03 -38.36 61.46
N GLY A 654 62.24 -37.44 62.04
CA GLY A 654 61.10 -37.68 62.98
C GLY A 654 61.37 -38.05 64.46
N PRO A 655 60.35 -38.08 65.36
CA PRO A 655 58.91 -37.74 65.19
C PRO A 655 58.21 -36.86 66.29
N ARG A 656 57.00 -36.38 65.97
CA ARG A 656 55.81 -36.06 66.85
C ARG A 656 55.79 -34.92 67.92
N GLN A 657 54.74 -34.08 67.81
CA GLN A 657 53.90 -33.40 68.86
C GLN A 657 54.57 -32.34 69.79
N LEU A 658 53.93 -31.27 70.28
CA LEU A 658 52.51 -30.80 70.26
C LEU A 658 52.43 -29.25 70.41
N ASP A 659 51.34 -28.62 69.95
CA ASP A 659 50.71 -27.31 70.33
C ASP A 659 51.56 -26.06 70.68
N SER A 660 51.29 -24.87 70.12
CA SER A 660 50.01 -24.15 70.25
C SER A 660 49.99 -22.81 69.47
N HIS A 661 48.81 -22.41 68.96
CA HIS A 661 48.26 -21.04 68.67
C HIS A 661 49.17 -19.95 68.03
N GLN A 662 48.77 -19.07 67.10
CA GLN A 662 47.55 -18.61 66.39
C GLN A 662 48.10 -17.81 65.14
N ASN A 663 47.46 -17.55 64.00
CA ASN A 663 46.04 -17.38 63.65
C ASN A 663 45.83 -17.55 62.12
N THR A 664 44.64 -18.03 61.74
CA THR A 664 43.91 -17.74 60.47
C THR A 664 44.64 -17.86 59.13
N SER A 665 44.87 -19.10 58.66
CA SER A 665 44.82 -19.42 57.23
C SER A 665 43.41 -19.91 56.89
N ASN A 666 42.61 -19.13 56.16
CA ASN A 666 41.29 -19.58 55.71
C ASN A 666 41.47 -20.45 54.45
N GLU A 667 40.89 -21.65 54.47
CA GLU A 667 41.14 -22.65 53.45
C GLU A 667 40.36 -22.42 52.15
N MET A 668 40.88 -23.07 51.11
CA MET A 668 40.48 -23.01 49.72
C MET A 668 39.20 -23.83 49.48
N GLU A 669 38.02 -23.24 49.67
CA GLU A 669 36.76 -23.87 49.22
C GLU A 669 36.52 -23.59 47.73
N LEU A 670 36.87 -24.57 46.89
CA LEU A 670 36.45 -24.63 45.50
C LEU A 670 34.94 -24.93 45.46
N SER A 671 34.13 -23.90 45.25
CA SER A 671 32.71 -24.03 44.91
C SER A 671 32.49 -23.71 43.44
N GLU A 672 31.98 -24.68 42.69
CA GLU A 672 31.40 -24.46 41.36
C GLU A 672 30.18 -23.53 41.46
N PRO A 673 29.85 -22.80 40.38
CA PRO A 673 28.47 -22.46 40.09
C PRO A 673 27.98 -23.17 38.83
N LEU A 674 26.94 -23.98 39.01
CA LEU A 674 25.94 -24.22 37.97
C LEU A 674 25.11 -22.94 37.78
N LEU A 675 24.73 -22.67 36.52
CA LEU A 675 24.01 -21.49 36.01
C LEU A 675 24.87 -20.21 35.87
#